data_AF-A0AAW2M6U6-F1
#
_entry.id   AF-A0AAW2M6U6-F1
#
_cell.length_a   1.000
_cell.length_b   1.000
_cell.length_c   1.000
_cell.angle_alpha   90.00
_cell.angle_beta   90.00
_cell.angle_gamma   90.00
#
_symmetry.space_group_name_H-M   'P 1'
#
loop_
_entity.id
_entity.type
_entity.pdbx_description
1 polymer ?
#
loop_
_entity_poly.entity_id
_entity_poly.type
_entity_poly.pdbx_seq_one_letter_code
_entity_poly.pdbx_strand_id
1 'polypeptide(L)'
;MYVTLIVGGKSICKMATRIHFLCSAFSRFIIASLLLNEVARCKTLKRDVKALNEIKASLGWRVVYAWVGDDPCGDGDLPPWAGITCSAANENDYRVVTGLEVYAVSIVGPFPLAVINLVDLTRLYGGNSPELANLPELRYLQLHVNRLTGRIPPELGTLQNLRHLDVGNNHLVGTLRELIRFEGCFPSLRNLYLNNNYLTGGVPSQLANLTNLEILYLSYNKMAGIIPFGLAHIPRLAYLYLDHNQFLGRIPDTFYKHPFLKEMYIEGNSFRKEEVKLTVRGATSIAKTDENFICATLDWWPETKCNYNQCPWGKAGILNLDLENKILANAIKAFSPLRIRIGGSLQDQVLYKVGTSVPKCPHFKRRDDGLFGFSKGCLDMNRWDLLNKFFDKTGARLTFGLNALTGRKKSKDDNTLMVGNWKPRNAYQFMKYTASKGYKIDSYELGNELCGSGVAARIGAEQYGKDVIVLKRLVQRLYPNPATRPKVLGPAGFYDKQWFNTFLQTTGPNVVDGLTHHIYNLGAGVDPTLINKVQDPYFLDQIAGTYREVSTSIKLFGPWSGAWVGEAGGAYNSGGKYVSHAFVDGFWYLDQLGMTSRFNHKVFCRQSLIGGNYGLLNTTTFVPNPDYYGALLWHRLMGTNVLSASHNGSPYLRVYSHCSKKTAGISLLLINMSNSTTFEVSIGDDTNSYHQQYRDTNKREEYHLTPKDGNILSDVLLLNGIPLKLTASSDIPAMNPQLVDARLPIKVTPDSIVFATVTGFKAPACA
;
A
#
# COMPACT_ATOMS: atom_id res chain seq x y z
N MET A 1 -10.23 -84.96 -46.27
CA MET A 1 -9.27 -85.91 -46.87
C MET A 1 -7.98 -85.16 -47.13
N TYR A 2 -6.88 -85.59 -46.47
CA TYR A 2 -5.44 -85.36 -46.75
C TYR A 2 -4.92 -83.90 -46.98
N VAL A 3 -3.79 -83.40 -46.49
CA VAL A 3 -2.71 -83.82 -45.58
C VAL A 3 -1.87 -82.58 -45.20
N THR A 4 -1.16 -82.70 -44.08
CA THR A 4 -0.30 -81.80 -43.28
C THR A 4 1.06 -81.36 -43.90
N LEU A 5 1.73 -80.38 -43.24
CA LEU A 5 3.19 -80.03 -43.09
C LEU A 5 3.56 -78.62 -43.64
N ILE A 6 3.93 -77.58 -42.86
CA ILE A 6 4.92 -77.31 -41.78
C ILE A 6 6.38 -77.10 -42.28
N VAL A 7 7.04 -76.06 -41.71
CA VAL A 7 8.47 -75.68 -41.66
C VAL A 7 8.90 -74.65 -42.75
N GLY A 8 9.57 -73.51 -42.49
CA GLY A 8 10.18 -72.95 -41.29
C GLY A 8 11.59 -72.38 -41.59
N GLY A 9 11.84 -71.12 -41.17
CA GLY A 9 13.16 -70.51 -40.90
C GLY A 9 14.04 -70.12 -42.10
N LYS A 10 15.06 -69.25 -42.00
CA LYS A 10 15.51 -68.23 -41.03
C LYS A 10 16.81 -67.63 -41.61
N SER A 11 17.00 -66.30 -41.51
CA SER A 11 18.30 -65.59 -41.33
C SER A 11 19.33 -65.63 -42.50
N ILE A 12 20.17 -64.64 -42.84
CA ILE A 12 21.20 -63.78 -42.17
C ILE A 12 21.53 -62.68 -43.22
N CYS A 13 21.49 -61.36 -43.03
CA CYS A 13 22.21 -60.39 -42.18
C CYS A 13 23.71 -60.13 -42.49
N LYS A 14 23.99 -58.88 -42.94
CA LYS A 14 25.25 -58.09 -42.89
C LYS A 14 26.36 -58.51 -43.89
N MET A 15 27.13 -57.59 -44.50
CA MET A 15 27.65 -56.33 -43.99
C MET A 15 28.14 -55.42 -45.14
N ALA A 16 27.94 -54.11 -45.01
CA ALA A 16 28.58 -53.04 -45.77
C ALA A 16 30.08 -52.91 -45.38
N THR A 17 31.02 -52.20 -46.00
CA THR A 17 31.06 -51.01 -46.88
C THR A 17 32.55 -50.79 -47.25
N ARG A 18 32.91 -50.22 -48.42
CA ARG A 18 33.64 -48.93 -48.58
C ARG A 18 34.45 -48.77 -49.89
N ILE A 19 34.04 -47.75 -50.66
CA ILE A 19 34.80 -46.59 -51.20
C ILE A 19 36.05 -46.83 -52.08
N HIS A 20 35.99 -46.46 -53.37
CA HIS A 20 36.74 -45.34 -53.99
C HIS A 20 36.33 -45.08 -55.47
N PHE A 21 36.14 -43.80 -55.78
CA PHE A 21 35.89 -43.14 -57.08
C PHE A 21 37.11 -43.32 -58.04
N LEU A 22 37.04 -43.42 -59.38
CA LEU A 22 36.61 -42.43 -60.39
C LEU A 22 36.68 -43.03 -61.84
N CYS A 23 35.80 -42.56 -62.74
CA CYS A 23 35.82 -42.59 -64.24
C CYS A 23 35.65 -43.95 -64.97
N SER A 24 34.87 -44.10 -66.06
CA SER A 24 34.39 -43.15 -67.08
C SER A 24 33.08 -43.58 -67.83
N ALA A 25 32.25 -42.57 -68.16
CA ALA A 25 31.19 -42.37 -69.19
C ALA A 25 30.48 -43.56 -69.90
N PHE A 26 29.17 -43.80 -69.65
CA PHE A 26 27.95 -43.32 -70.40
C PHE A 26 27.89 -43.74 -71.89
N SER A 27 26.87 -44.41 -72.45
CA SER A 27 25.42 -44.15 -72.32
C SER A 27 24.57 -45.00 -73.30
N ARG A 28 23.25 -45.07 -73.00
CA ARG A 28 22.05 -45.20 -73.88
C ARG A 28 21.35 -46.57 -73.96
N PHE A 29 20.02 -46.69 -73.98
CA PHE A 29 18.82 -46.05 -73.36
C PHE A 29 17.60 -46.70 -74.06
N ILE A 30 16.69 -47.34 -73.29
CA ILE A 30 15.19 -47.37 -73.34
C ILE A 30 14.50 -47.72 -74.71
N ILE A 31 13.53 -48.64 -74.86
CA ILE A 31 12.10 -48.73 -74.42
C ILE A 31 11.60 -50.15 -74.86
N ALA A 32 10.95 -51.00 -74.06
CA ALA A 32 9.51 -50.92 -73.72
C ALA A 32 9.12 -51.78 -72.49
N SER A 33 8.88 -51.06 -71.38
CA SER A 33 7.85 -51.25 -70.34
C SER A 33 7.02 -52.55 -70.30
N LEU A 34 7.40 -53.44 -69.38
CA LEU A 34 6.58 -54.50 -68.78
C LEU A 34 6.75 -54.45 -67.25
N LEU A 35 5.60 -54.32 -66.57
CA LEU A 35 5.19 -54.91 -65.29
C LEU A 35 5.98 -54.64 -63.99
N LEU A 36 5.17 -54.31 -62.96
CA LEU A 36 5.41 -54.27 -61.51
C LEU A 36 5.85 -52.91 -60.91
N ASN A 37 4.93 -51.92 -60.98
CA ASN A 37 4.74 -51.00 -59.85
C ASN A 37 4.02 -51.78 -58.73
N GLU A 38 4.77 -52.36 -57.79
CA GLU A 38 4.23 -52.48 -56.44
C GLU A 38 4.13 -51.06 -55.89
N VAL A 39 2.92 -50.51 -55.88
CA VAL A 39 2.63 -49.32 -55.07
C VAL A 39 2.84 -49.75 -53.63
N ALA A 40 3.95 -49.31 -53.04
CA ALA A 40 4.18 -49.42 -51.61
C ALA A 40 2.95 -48.79 -50.92
N ARG A 41 2.19 -49.63 -50.21
CA ARG A 41 0.98 -49.21 -49.50
C ARG A 41 1.41 -48.66 -48.16
N CYS A 42 1.24 -47.35 -47.98
CA CYS A 42 1.60 -46.64 -46.77
C CYS A 42 0.74 -47.07 -45.58
N LYS A 43 1.23 -47.99 -44.73
CA LYS A 43 0.47 -48.56 -43.60
C LYS A 43 0.60 -47.73 -42.34
N THR A 44 -0.44 -47.77 -41.50
CA THR A 44 -0.35 -47.21 -40.14
C THR A 44 0.68 -47.97 -39.30
N LEU A 45 1.46 -47.23 -38.51
CA LEU A 45 2.43 -47.81 -37.59
C LEU A 45 1.74 -48.82 -36.66
N LYS A 46 2.27 -50.05 -36.58
CA LYS A 46 1.65 -51.17 -35.83
C LYS A 46 1.31 -50.84 -34.38
N ARG A 47 2.13 -50.00 -33.74
CA ARG A 47 1.89 -49.51 -32.37
C ARG A 47 0.55 -48.76 -32.28
N ASP A 48 0.29 -47.85 -33.22
CA ASP A 48 -0.91 -47.01 -33.24
C ASP A 48 -2.15 -47.85 -33.58
N VAL A 49 -2.00 -48.81 -34.50
CA VAL A 49 -3.04 -49.81 -34.80
C VAL A 49 -3.42 -50.59 -33.53
N LYS A 50 -2.43 -51.05 -32.76
CA LYS A 50 -2.68 -51.76 -31.50
C LYS A 50 -3.38 -50.87 -30.47
N ALA A 51 -2.88 -49.65 -30.29
CA ALA A 51 -3.43 -48.67 -29.36
C ALA A 51 -4.90 -48.35 -29.66
N LEU A 52 -5.22 -48.07 -30.93
CA LEU A 52 -6.60 -47.78 -31.34
C LEU A 52 -7.52 -49.00 -31.21
N ASN A 53 -7.03 -50.21 -31.42
CA ASN A 53 -7.83 -51.42 -31.17
C ASN A 53 -8.12 -51.64 -29.68
N GLU A 54 -7.19 -51.32 -28.78
CA GLU A 54 -7.42 -51.35 -27.33
C GLU A 54 -8.41 -50.24 -26.88
N ILE A 55 -8.31 -49.05 -27.48
CA ILE A 55 -9.29 -47.96 -27.31
C ILE A 55 -10.68 -48.39 -27.81
N LYS A 56 -10.75 -48.99 -28.99
CA LYS A 56 -11.97 -49.56 -29.59
C LYS A 56 -12.62 -50.60 -28.69
N ALA A 57 -11.83 -51.46 -28.04
CA ALA A 57 -12.33 -52.47 -27.12
C ALA A 57 -12.90 -51.88 -25.81
N SER A 58 -12.41 -50.72 -25.39
CA SER A 58 -12.75 -50.11 -24.09
C SER A 58 -13.89 -49.09 -24.15
N LEU A 59 -14.14 -48.47 -25.31
CA LEU A 59 -15.20 -47.46 -25.48
C LEU A 59 -16.60 -48.05 -25.78
N GLY A 60 -16.71 -49.35 -26.02
CA GLY A 60 -17.98 -50.05 -26.28
C GLY A 60 -18.57 -49.83 -27.68
N TRP A 61 -19.45 -50.74 -28.13
CA TRP A 61 -19.92 -50.83 -29.53
C TRP A 61 -20.64 -49.58 -30.05
N ARG A 62 -21.22 -48.74 -29.17
CA ARG A 62 -21.96 -47.53 -29.56
C ARG A 62 -21.06 -46.40 -30.09
N VAL A 63 -19.76 -46.46 -29.80
CA VAL A 63 -18.79 -45.41 -30.14
C VAL A 63 -18.03 -45.74 -31.44
N VAL A 64 -17.96 -47.02 -31.83
CA VAL A 64 -16.96 -47.50 -32.78
C VAL A 64 -17.54 -48.06 -34.08
N TYR A 65 -18.81 -47.75 -34.39
CA TYR A 65 -19.48 -48.22 -35.62
C TYR A 65 -18.80 -47.74 -36.91
N ALA A 66 -18.06 -46.63 -36.86
CA ALA A 66 -17.40 -46.01 -37.99
C ALA A 66 -15.89 -46.36 -38.14
N TRP A 67 -15.36 -47.27 -37.31
CA TRP A 67 -13.97 -47.74 -37.41
C TRP A 67 -13.94 -49.13 -38.07
N VAL A 68 -14.00 -49.13 -39.41
CA VAL A 68 -14.14 -50.34 -40.26
C VAL A 68 -12.82 -50.59 -41.02
N GLY A 69 -12.41 -51.86 -41.16
CA GLY A 69 -11.15 -52.26 -41.79
C GLY A 69 -9.99 -52.43 -40.79
N ASP A 70 -8.83 -52.86 -41.29
CA ASP A 70 -7.65 -53.21 -40.46
C ASP A 70 -6.65 -52.06 -40.27
N ASP A 71 -6.73 -51.01 -41.11
CA ASP A 71 -5.82 -49.86 -41.07
C ASP A 71 -6.56 -48.57 -40.65
N PRO A 72 -6.26 -48.00 -39.47
CA PRO A 72 -6.91 -46.79 -38.97
C PRO A 72 -6.70 -45.53 -39.82
N CYS A 73 -5.60 -45.45 -40.58
CA CYS A 73 -5.37 -44.35 -41.52
C CYS A 73 -5.94 -44.65 -42.93
N GLY A 74 -6.63 -45.79 -43.10
CA GLY A 74 -7.12 -46.27 -44.39
C GLY A 74 -6.04 -47.00 -45.20
N ASP A 75 -6.41 -47.74 -46.25
CA ASP A 75 -5.47 -48.43 -47.15
C ASP A 75 -5.80 -48.11 -48.61
N GLY A 76 -5.08 -47.16 -49.22
CA GLY A 76 -5.18 -46.77 -50.64
C GLY A 76 -6.50 -46.13 -51.06
N ASP A 77 -7.59 -46.92 -51.04
CA ASP A 77 -8.93 -46.58 -51.52
C ASP A 77 -9.93 -46.29 -50.39
N LEU A 78 -9.57 -46.54 -49.12
CA LEU A 78 -10.42 -46.31 -47.95
C LEU A 78 -9.98 -45.07 -47.16
N PRO A 79 -10.91 -44.22 -46.70
CA PRO A 79 -10.58 -43.11 -45.81
C PRO A 79 -10.12 -43.61 -44.43
N PRO A 80 -9.39 -42.78 -43.66
CA PRO A 80 -9.14 -43.04 -42.24
C PRO A 80 -10.44 -43.33 -41.48
N TRP A 81 -10.32 -44.07 -40.38
CA TRP A 81 -11.43 -44.27 -39.44
C TRP A 81 -12.00 -42.92 -39.01
N ALA A 82 -13.33 -42.84 -38.85
CA ALA A 82 -13.96 -41.57 -38.48
C ALA A 82 -13.39 -41.04 -37.15
N GLY A 83 -12.99 -39.76 -37.13
CA GLY A 83 -12.32 -39.13 -35.99
C GLY A 83 -10.82 -39.42 -35.88
N ILE A 84 -10.23 -40.22 -36.77
CA ILE A 84 -8.77 -40.44 -36.83
C ILE A 84 -8.14 -39.50 -37.86
N THR A 85 -7.14 -38.74 -37.43
CA THR A 85 -6.27 -37.95 -38.30
C THR A 85 -4.88 -38.54 -38.31
N CYS A 86 -4.27 -38.66 -39.49
CA CYS A 86 -2.95 -39.25 -39.65
C CYS A 86 -1.94 -38.29 -40.26
N SER A 87 -0.65 -38.53 -40.01
CA SER A 87 0.43 -37.83 -40.67
C SER A 87 0.42 -38.06 -42.18
N ALA A 88 1.14 -37.21 -42.92
CA ALA A 88 1.58 -37.57 -44.26
C ALA A 88 2.48 -38.82 -44.21
N ALA A 89 2.61 -39.52 -45.34
CA ALA A 89 3.54 -40.63 -45.48
C ALA A 89 4.98 -40.15 -45.25
N ASN A 90 5.70 -40.79 -44.32
CA ASN A 90 7.10 -40.48 -44.07
C ASN A 90 8.01 -41.19 -45.09
N GLU A 91 9.33 -40.89 -45.11
CA GLU A 91 10.32 -41.46 -46.05
C GLU A 91 10.38 -43.00 -46.07
N ASN A 92 9.91 -43.65 -45.00
CA ASN A 92 9.83 -45.10 -44.85
C ASN A 92 8.42 -45.66 -45.11
N ASP A 93 7.55 -44.87 -45.76
CA ASP A 93 6.21 -45.23 -46.19
C ASP A 93 5.27 -45.77 -45.09
N TYR A 94 5.29 -45.11 -43.92
CA TYR A 94 4.32 -45.34 -42.86
C TYR A 94 3.64 -44.05 -42.40
N ARG A 95 2.44 -44.19 -41.82
CA ARG A 95 1.65 -43.11 -41.21
C ARG A 95 1.49 -43.32 -39.71
N VAL A 96 1.39 -42.23 -38.96
CA VAL A 96 1.11 -42.24 -37.52
C VAL A 96 -0.16 -41.45 -37.23
N VAL A 97 -0.83 -41.79 -36.13
CA VAL A 97 -2.07 -41.13 -35.71
C VAL A 97 -1.71 -39.83 -34.98
N THR A 98 -2.09 -38.70 -35.59
CA THR A 98 -1.81 -37.35 -35.09
C THR A 98 -3.03 -36.66 -34.48
N GLY A 99 -4.23 -37.19 -34.71
CA GLY A 99 -5.46 -36.73 -34.09
C GLY A 99 -6.42 -37.87 -33.79
N LEU A 100 -7.04 -37.83 -32.62
CA LEU A 100 -8.04 -38.79 -32.16
C LEU A 100 -9.25 -38.03 -31.62
N GLU A 101 -10.37 -38.14 -32.31
CA GLU A 101 -11.67 -37.65 -31.91
C GLU A 101 -12.61 -38.81 -31.59
N VAL A 102 -13.05 -38.90 -30.35
CA VAL A 102 -14.00 -39.94 -29.92
C VAL A 102 -15.41 -39.37 -29.85
N TYR A 103 -16.26 -39.78 -30.79
CA TYR A 103 -17.67 -39.43 -30.84
C TYR A 103 -18.46 -40.12 -29.72
N ALA A 104 -18.73 -39.39 -28.63
CA ALA A 104 -19.81 -39.73 -27.72
C ALA A 104 -20.23 -38.46 -26.98
N VAL A 105 -21.50 -38.07 -27.11
CA VAL A 105 -22.08 -36.88 -26.45
C VAL A 105 -22.17 -37.02 -24.92
N SER A 106 -21.48 -38.00 -24.33
CA SER A 106 -21.33 -38.23 -22.88
C SER A 106 -20.25 -39.28 -22.63
N ILE A 107 -18.96 -38.94 -22.68
CA ILE A 107 -17.91 -39.79 -22.08
C ILE A 107 -18.01 -39.64 -20.56
N VAL A 108 -18.22 -40.77 -19.87
CA VAL A 108 -18.28 -40.85 -18.41
C VAL A 108 -17.03 -41.58 -17.93
N GLY A 109 -16.19 -40.92 -17.14
CA GLY A 109 -14.97 -41.51 -16.58
C GLY A 109 -13.69 -41.28 -17.40
N PRO A 110 -12.56 -41.88 -16.96
CA PRO A 110 -11.24 -41.67 -17.58
C PRO A 110 -11.14 -42.33 -18.96
N PHE A 111 -10.35 -41.72 -19.85
CA PHE A 111 -10.07 -42.28 -21.17
C PHE A 111 -9.15 -43.52 -21.07
N PRO A 112 -9.27 -44.52 -21.96
CA PRO A 112 -8.43 -45.71 -21.90
C PRO A 112 -6.92 -45.40 -21.97
N LEU A 113 -6.13 -46.05 -21.11
CA LEU A 113 -4.67 -45.89 -21.03
C LEU A 113 -3.95 -46.13 -22.36
N ALA A 114 -4.53 -46.95 -23.24
CA ALA A 114 -3.98 -47.24 -24.56
C ALA A 114 -3.71 -45.99 -25.41
N VAL A 115 -4.36 -44.85 -25.10
CA VAL A 115 -4.09 -43.56 -25.75
C VAL A 115 -2.65 -43.10 -25.62
N ILE A 116 -1.95 -43.45 -24.53
CA ILE A 116 -0.55 -43.03 -24.33
C ILE A 116 0.42 -43.70 -25.32
N ASN A 117 -0.01 -44.77 -25.97
CA ASN A 117 0.76 -45.43 -27.01
C ASN A 117 0.72 -44.66 -28.34
N LEU A 118 -0.16 -43.66 -28.48
CA LEU A 118 -0.22 -42.75 -29.63
C LEU A 118 0.75 -41.57 -29.40
N VAL A 119 2.06 -41.82 -29.40
CA VAL A 119 3.04 -40.80 -28.98
C VAL A 119 3.12 -39.58 -29.90
N ASP A 120 2.68 -39.74 -31.16
CA ASP A 120 2.64 -38.71 -32.20
C ASP A 120 1.31 -37.91 -32.16
N LEU A 121 0.47 -38.15 -31.15
CA LEU A 121 -0.84 -37.54 -31.02
C LEU A 121 -0.72 -36.05 -30.65
N THR A 122 -1.13 -35.20 -31.58
CA THR A 122 -1.12 -33.74 -31.40
C THR A 122 -2.48 -33.18 -30.99
N ARG A 123 -3.57 -33.90 -31.27
CA ARG A 123 -4.95 -33.52 -30.94
C ARG A 123 -5.70 -34.70 -30.31
N LEU A 124 -6.26 -34.50 -29.13
CA LEU A 124 -7.12 -35.48 -28.48
C LEU A 124 -8.45 -34.85 -28.09
N TYR A 125 -9.55 -35.49 -28.49
CA TYR A 125 -10.90 -35.18 -28.06
C TYR A 125 -11.51 -36.37 -27.29
N GLY A 126 -11.73 -36.20 -25.98
CA GLY A 126 -12.37 -37.19 -25.08
C GLY A 126 -11.56 -37.58 -23.83
N GLY A 127 -12.25 -37.87 -22.70
CA GLY A 127 -11.79 -38.40 -21.39
C GLY A 127 -10.58 -37.76 -20.66
N ASN A 128 -10.58 -37.77 -19.31
CA ASN A 128 -9.48 -37.23 -18.48
C ASN A 128 -8.66 -38.32 -17.77
N SER A 129 -7.33 -38.37 -17.94
CA SER A 129 -6.44 -39.30 -17.21
C SER A 129 -5.05 -38.68 -16.92
N PRO A 130 -4.41 -38.93 -15.76
CA PRO A 130 -3.06 -38.43 -15.48
C PRO A 130 -1.99 -38.84 -16.50
N GLU A 131 -2.15 -40.03 -17.06
CA GLU A 131 -1.20 -40.62 -18.01
C GLU A 131 -1.19 -39.88 -19.36
N LEU A 132 -2.16 -39.00 -19.62
CA LEU A 132 -2.16 -38.08 -20.77
C LEU A 132 -0.96 -37.12 -20.76
N ALA A 133 -0.34 -36.90 -19.59
CA ALA A 133 0.91 -36.14 -19.48
C ALA A 133 2.10 -36.80 -20.20
N ASN A 134 1.98 -38.08 -20.57
CA ASN A 134 3.02 -38.84 -21.28
C ASN A 134 2.94 -38.70 -22.82
N LEU A 135 2.14 -37.77 -23.33
CA LEU A 135 2.00 -37.49 -24.76
C LEU A 135 2.83 -36.25 -25.14
N PRO A 136 4.12 -36.39 -25.50
CA PRO A 136 5.05 -35.26 -25.64
C PRO A 136 4.67 -34.28 -26.75
N GLU A 137 3.99 -34.76 -27.79
CA GLU A 137 3.59 -33.95 -28.96
C GLU A 137 2.19 -33.32 -28.82
N LEU A 138 1.51 -33.51 -27.69
CA LEU A 138 0.14 -33.03 -27.52
C LEU A 138 0.08 -31.49 -27.52
N ARG A 139 -0.67 -30.93 -28.46
CA ARG A 139 -0.85 -29.48 -28.66
C ARG A 139 -2.26 -29.01 -28.32
N TYR A 140 -3.26 -29.86 -28.58
CA TYR A 140 -4.68 -29.57 -28.35
C TYR A 140 -5.31 -30.73 -27.58
N LEU A 141 -5.82 -30.43 -26.39
CA LEU A 141 -6.62 -31.35 -25.59
C LEU A 141 -8.00 -30.73 -25.38
N GLN A 142 -9.02 -31.32 -26.02
CA GLN A 142 -10.39 -30.80 -26.04
C GLN A 142 -11.35 -31.84 -25.45
N LEU A 143 -11.69 -31.66 -24.19
CA LEU A 143 -12.52 -32.55 -23.37
C LEU A 143 -13.86 -31.88 -23.00
N HIS A 144 -14.23 -30.78 -23.65
CA HIS A 144 -15.43 -30.03 -23.28
C HIS A 144 -16.71 -30.79 -23.54
N VAL A 145 -17.78 -30.42 -22.82
CA VAL A 145 -19.15 -30.96 -23.00
C VAL A 145 -19.16 -32.48 -22.80
N ASN A 146 -18.66 -32.90 -21.65
CA ASN A 146 -18.67 -34.29 -21.21
C ASN A 146 -19.24 -34.40 -19.78
N ARG A 147 -19.20 -35.60 -19.19
CA ARG A 147 -19.62 -35.83 -17.80
C ARG A 147 -18.42 -36.18 -16.91
N LEU A 148 -17.24 -35.61 -17.21
CA LEU A 148 -16.02 -35.92 -16.48
C LEU A 148 -16.11 -35.42 -15.04
N THR A 149 -15.71 -36.27 -14.10
CA THR A 149 -15.68 -36.00 -12.66
C THR A 149 -14.25 -36.06 -12.14
N GLY A 150 -14.04 -35.67 -10.87
CA GLY A 150 -12.73 -35.71 -10.24
C GLY A 150 -11.89 -34.47 -10.52
N ARG A 151 -10.59 -34.53 -10.21
CA ARG A 151 -9.66 -33.41 -10.38
C ARG A 151 -9.04 -33.42 -11.76
N ILE A 152 -8.67 -32.24 -12.25
CA ILE A 152 -7.78 -32.13 -13.43
C ILE A 152 -6.40 -32.63 -12.99
N PRO A 153 -5.81 -33.62 -13.68
CA PRO A 153 -4.51 -34.15 -13.30
C PRO A 153 -3.42 -33.06 -13.35
N PRO A 154 -2.76 -32.74 -12.23
CA PRO A 154 -1.65 -31.78 -12.18
C PRO A 154 -0.51 -32.10 -13.16
N GLU A 155 -0.36 -33.39 -13.50
CA GLU A 155 0.67 -33.91 -14.40
C GLU A 155 0.56 -33.31 -15.80
N LEU A 156 -0.64 -32.90 -16.24
CA LEU A 156 -0.83 -32.19 -17.51
C LEU A 156 0.04 -30.93 -17.62
N GLY A 157 0.37 -30.32 -16.48
CA GLY A 157 1.26 -29.17 -16.39
C GLY A 157 2.67 -29.40 -16.92
N THR A 158 3.09 -30.64 -17.12
CA THR A 158 4.41 -31.00 -17.65
C THR A 158 4.48 -30.96 -19.18
N LEU A 159 3.33 -30.88 -19.87
CA LEU A 159 3.25 -30.91 -21.33
C LEU A 159 3.85 -29.64 -21.95
N GLN A 160 5.03 -29.78 -22.55
CA GLN A 160 5.83 -28.68 -23.09
C GLN A 160 5.19 -28.03 -24.33
N ASN A 161 4.44 -28.81 -25.11
CA ASN A 161 3.89 -28.40 -26.40
C ASN A 161 2.40 -28.04 -26.35
N LEU A 162 1.73 -28.18 -25.21
CA LEU A 162 0.28 -27.96 -25.10
C LEU A 162 -0.02 -26.47 -25.29
N ARG A 163 -0.85 -26.14 -26.29
CA ARG A 163 -1.25 -24.78 -26.65
C ARG A 163 -2.70 -24.49 -26.28
N HIS A 164 -3.52 -25.52 -26.26
CA HIS A 164 -4.95 -25.41 -26.02
C HIS A 164 -5.39 -26.54 -25.08
N LEU A 165 -5.89 -26.15 -23.91
CA LEU A 165 -6.51 -27.04 -22.95
C LEU A 165 -7.95 -26.59 -22.72
N ASP A 166 -8.89 -27.42 -23.13
CA ASP A 166 -10.31 -27.17 -22.93
C ASP A 166 -10.95 -28.35 -22.22
N VAL A 167 -11.38 -28.12 -20.99
CA VAL A 167 -12.11 -29.09 -20.16
C VAL A 167 -13.44 -28.50 -19.67
N GLY A 168 -13.93 -27.46 -20.33
CA GLY A 168 -15.15 -26.75 -19.93
C GLY A 168 -16.41 -27.60 -20.04
N ASN A 169 -17.48 -27.23 -19.33
CA ASN A 169 -18.76 -27.97 -19.34
C ASN A 169 -18.62 -29.44 -18.90
N ASN A 170 -18.14 -29.64 -17.67
CA ASN A 170 -17.95 -30.94 -17.04
C ASN A 170 -18.35 -30.86 -15.54
N HIS A 171 -18.08 -31.92 -14.77
CA HIS A 171 -18.31 -31.97 -13.31
C HIS A 171 -16.98 -32.02 -12.54
N LEU A 172 -15.95 -31.31 -13.02
CA LEU A 172 -14.60 -31.34 -12.44
C LEU A 172 -14.54 -30.52 -11.14
N VAL A 173 -13.74 -31.00 -10.19
CA VAL A 173 -13.49 -30.39 -8.88
C VAL A 173 -11.99 -30.12 -8.69
N GLY A 174 -11.60 -29.42 -7.63
CA GLY A 174 -10.19 -29.08 -7.33
C GLY A 174 -9.91 -27.59 -7.42
N THR A 175 -8.65 -27.20 -7.51
CA THR A 175 -8.20 -25.79 -7.53
C THR A 175 -7.19 -25.52 -8.63
N LEU A 176 -7.08 -24.27 -9.11
CA LEU A 176 -6.04 -23.90 -10.07
C LEU A 176 -4.62 -24.01 -9.50
N ARG A 177 -4.46 -23.93 -8.18
CA ARG A 177 -3.15 -24.14 -7.54
C ARG A 177 -2.64 -25.56 -7.71
N GLU A 178 -3.54 -26.53 -7.83
CA GLU A 178 -3.18 -27.93 -8.11
C GLU A 178 -2.78 -28.10 -9.58
N LEU A 179 -3.47 -27.44 -10.50
CA LEU A 179 -3.16 -27.48 -11.93
C LEU A 179 -1.85 -26.74 -12.27
N ILE A 180 -1.64 -25.56 -11.69
CA ILE A 180 -0.45 -24.71 -11.88
C ILE A 180 0.44 -24.83 -10.64
N ARG A 181 0.99 -26.03 -10.44
CA ARG A 181 1.66 -26.42 -9.18
C ARG A 181 3.11 -25.94 -9.05
N PHE A 182 3.84 -25.81 -10.15
CA PHE A 182 5.27 -25.51 -10.17
C PHE A 182 5.62 -24.47 -11.24
N GLU A 183 6.79 -23.85 -11.12
CA GLU A 183 7.29 -22.87 -12.09
C GLU A 183 7.67 -23.55 -13.41
N GLY A 184 7.29 -22.98 -14.55
CA GLY A 184 7.48 -23.60 -15.87
C GLY A 184 6.37 -24.59 -16.27
N CYS A 185 5.27 -24.62 -15.51
CA CYS A 185 4.06 -25.34 -15.89
C CYS A 185 3.49 -24.77 -17.21
N PHE A 186 3.07 -25.63 -18.14
CA PHE A 186 2.41 -25.23 -19.40
C PHE A 186 3.12 -24.11 -20.21
N PRO A 187 4.40 -24.28 -20.59
CA PRO A 187 5.21 -23.18 -21.14
C PRO A 187 4.70 -22.64 -22.50
N SER A 188 3.98 -23.47 -23.27
CA SER A 188 3.43 -23.13 -24.59
C SER A 188 1.94 -22.80 -24.59
N LEU A 189 1.28 -22.80 -23.44
CA LEU A 189 -0.18 -22.71 -23.36
C LEU A 189 -0.67 -21.31 -23.72
N ARG A 190 -1.64 -21.27 -24.64
CA ARG A 190 -2.29 -20.05 -25.13
C ARG A 190 -3.72 -19.94 -24.65
N ASN A 191 -4.45 -21.04 -24.70
CA ASN A 191 -5.88 -21.02 -24.38
C ASN A 191 -6.18 -22.03 -23.27
N LEU A 192 -6.78 -21.55 -22.18
CA LEU A 192 -7.18 -22.35 -21.04
C LEU A 192 -8.68 -22.16 -20.76
N TYR A 193 -9.46 -23.19 -21.04
CA TYR A 193 -10.92 -23.21 -20.82
C TYR A 193 -11.28 -24.20 -19.71
N LEU A 194 -11.75 -23.66 -18.58
CA LEU A 194 -12.16 -24.40 -17.39
C LEU A 194 -13.60 -24.08 -16.96
N ASN A 195 -14.35 -23.34 -17.78
CA ASN A 195 -15.69 -22.83 -17.47
C ASN A 195 -16.72 -23.95 -17.25
N ASN A 196 -17.84 -23.65 -16.57
CA ASN A 196 -18.93 -24.59 -16.31
C ASN A 196 -18.43 -25.90 -15.65
N ASN A 197 -17.84 -25.76 -14.47
CA ASN A 197 -17.34 -26.86 -13.63
C ASN A 197 -17.60 -26.54 -12.14
N TYR A 198 -17.07 -27.34 -11.22
CA TYR A 198 -17.17 -27.13 -9.77
C TYR A 198 -15.82 -26.76 -9.12
N LEU A 199 -14.96 -26.03 -9.84
CA LEU A 199 -13.65 -25.62 -9.35
C LEU A 199 -13.78 -24.61 -8.20
N THR A 200 -12.88 -24.70 -7.22
CA THR A 200 -12.86 -23.89 -5.99
C THR A 200 -11.48 -23.24 -5.77
N GLY A 201 -11.35 -22.45 -4.70
CA GLY A 201 -10.11 -21.71 -4.40
C GLY A 201 -9.93 -20.47 -5.28
N GLY A 202 -8.78 -19.80 -5.12
CA GLY A 202 -8.45 -18.58 -5.86
C GLY A 202 -7.53 -18.79 -7.05
N VAL A 203 -7.37 -17.74 -7.85
CA VAL A 203 -6.39 -17.70 -8.94
C VAL A 203 -4.99 -17.59 -8.31
N PRO A 204 -4.09 -18.58 -8.50
CA PRO A 204 -2.74 -18.51 -7.95
C PRO A 204 -1.90 -17.46 -8.69
N SER A 205 -1.01 -16.76 -7.98
CA SER A 205 -0.12 -15.76 -8.61
C SER A 205 0.81 -16.38 -9.66
N GLN A 206 1.13 -17.67 -9.52
CA GLN A 206 1.91 -18.47 -10.46
C GLN A 206 1.27 -18.54 -11.85
N LEU A 207 -0.04 -18.31 -11.98
CA LEU A 207 -0.70 -18.27 -13.28
C LEU A 207 -0.16 -17.13 -14.17
N ALA A 208 0.41 -16.08 -13.56
CA ALA A 208 1.12 -15.01 -14.28
C ALA A 208 2.35 -15.49 -15.05
N ASN A 209 2.89 -16.68 -14.73
CA ASN A 209 4.04 -17.26 -15.42
C ASN A 209 3.67 -17.89 -16.78
N LEU A 210 2.37 -18.03 -17.09
CA LEU A 210 1.89 -18.47 -18.40
C LEU A 210 1.98 -17.33 -19.42
N THR A 211 3.20 -16.93 -19.77
CA THR A 211 3.49 -15.72 -20.57
C THR A 211 2.93 -15.76 -22.00
N ASN A 212 2.58 -16.95 -22.50
CA ASN A 212 1.95 -17.15 -23.81
C ASN A 212 0.42 -17.15 -23.76
N LEU A 213 -0.20 -17.04 -22.57
CA LEU A 213 -1.65 -17.16 -22.41
C LEU A 213 -2.38 -15.97 -23.06
N GLU A 214 -3.31 -16.29 -23.95
CA GLU A 214 -4.16 -15.36 -24.72
C GLU A 214 -5.60 -15.37 -24.17
N ILE A 215 -6.11 -16.54 -23.77
CA ILE A 215 -7.48 -16.72 -23.27
C ILE A 215 -7.47 -17.49 -21.95
N LEU A 216 -8.11 -16.91 -20.93
CA LEU A 216 -8.42 -17.57 -19.67
C LEU A 216 -9.92 -17.55 -19.43
N TYR A 217 -10.56 -18.72 -19.44
CA TYR A 217 -12.00 -18.86 -19.26
C TYR A 217 -12.32 -19.68 -17.99
N LEU A 218 -12.78 -18.99 -16.94
CA LEU A 218 -13.07 -19.56 -15.62
C LEU A 218 -14.55 -19.44 -15.20
N SER A 219 -15.41 -18.86 -16.03
CA SER A 219 -16.78 -18.54 -15.64
C SER A 219 -17.61 -19.75 -15.24
N TYR A 220 -18.66 -19.52 -14.45
CA TYR A 220 -19.57 -20.56 -13.97
C TYR A 220 -18.81 -21.68 -13.21
N ASN A 221 -18.10 -21.27 -12.16
CA ASN A 221 -17.43 -22.15 -11.21
C ASN A 221 -17.76 -21.70 -9.77
N LYS A 222 -17.09 -22.30 -8.77
CA LYS A 222 -17.19 -21.92 -7.34
C LYS A 222 -15.89 -21.27 -6.85
N MET A 223 -15.20 -20.55 -7.72
CA MET A 223 -13.91 -19.94 -7.37
C MET A 223 -14.08 -18.70 -6.51
N ALA A 224 -13.17 -18.48 -5.55
CA ALA A 224 -13.26 -17.41 -4.56
C ALA A 224 -11.91 -16.73 -4.33
N GLY A 225 -11.90 -15.62 -3.58
CA GLY A 225 -10.69 -14.85 -3.29
C GLY A 225 -10.48 -13.66 -4.25
N ILE A 226 -9.29 -13.05 -4.22
CA ILE A 226 -8.97 -11.87 -5.02
C ILE A 226 -8.36 -12.27 -6.38
N ILE A 227 -8.50 -11.40 -7.39
CA ILE A 227 -7.78 -11.53 -8.66
C ILE A 227 -6.34 -10.98 -8.47
N PRO A 228 -5.28 -11.80 -8.62
CA PRO A 228 -3.91 -11.34 -8.46
C PRO A 228 -3.54 -10.26 -9.48
N PHE A 229 -2.87 -9.19 -9.04
CA PHE A 229 -2.43 -8.12 -9.94
C PHE A 229 -1.45 -8.62 -11.03
N GLY A 230 -0.70 -9.70 -10.75
CA GLY A 230 0.22 -10.33 -11.69
C GLY A 230 -0.48 -10.89 -12.93
N LEU A 231 -1.78 -11.23 -12.84
CA LEU A 231 -2.55 -11.71 -13.97
C LEU A 231 -2.67 -10.64 -15.09
N ALA A 232 -2.69 -9.36 -14.69
CA ALA A 232 -2.66 -8.22 -15.62
C ALA A 232 -1.28 -7.96 -16.25
N HIS A 233 -0.26 -8.76 -15.92
CA HIS A 233 1.09 -8.65 -16.50
C HIS A 233 1.38 -9.74 -17.53
N ILE A 234 0.42 -10.62 -17.82
CA ILE A 234 0.55 -11.63 -18.87
C ILE A 234 0.52 -10.92 -20.24
N PRO A 235 1.64 -10.86 -20.98
CA PRO A 235 1.79 -9.91 -22.09
C PRO A 235 0.80 -10.08 -23.24
N ARG A 236 0.24 -11.28 -23.41
CA ARG A 236 -0.64 -11.64 -24.54
C ARG A 236 -2.09 -11.85 -24.14
N LEU A 237 -2.46 -11.62 -22.88
CA LEU A 237 -3.81 -11.87 -22.41
C LEU A 237 -4.81 -10.94 -23.12
N ALA A 238 -5.69 -11.54 -23.90
CA ALA A 238 -6.67 -10.84 -24.74
C ALA A 238 -8.09 -11.00 -24.22
N TYR A 239 -8.44 -12.16 -23.65
CA TYR A 239 -9.78 -12.45 -23.17
C TYR A 239 -9.74 -13.07 -21.77
N LEU A 240 -10.47 -12.47 -20.83
CA LEU A 240 -10.52 -12.90 -19.44
C LEU A 240 -11.98 -13.04 -18.96
N TYR A 241 -12.44 -14.27 -18.80
CA TYR A 241 -13.80 -14.57 -18.36
C TYR A 241 -13.80 -15.12 -16.94
N LEU A 242 -14.35 -14.35 -16.00
CA LEU A 242 -14.39 -14.62 -14.57
C LEU A 242 -15.82 -14.59 -14.01
N ASP A 243 -16.83 -14.33 -14.84
CA ASP A 243 -18.21 -14.15 -14.43
C ASP A 243 -18.81 -15.39 -13.74
N HIS A 244 -19.85 -15.19 -12.94
CA HIS A 244 -20.58 -16.24 -12.23
C HIS A 244 -19.64 -17.11 -11.38
N ASN A 245 -18.90 -16.46 -10.48
CA ASN A 245 -18.01 -17.04 -9.48
C ASN A 245 -18.22 -16.33 -8.12
N GLN A 246 -17.32 -16.53 -7.15
CA GLN A 246 -17.35 -15.93 -5.82
C GLN A 246 -16.14 -15.01 -5.58
N PHE A 247 -15.60 -14.39 -6.63
CA PHE A 247 -14.45 -13.48 -6.49
C PHE A 247 -14.81 -12.22 -5.69
N LEU A 248 -13.86 -11.74 -4.89
CA LEU A 248 -13.97 -10.59 -3.99
C LEU A 248 -12.90 -9.54 -4.36
N GLY A 249 -12.98 -8.34 -3.77
CA GLY A 249 -11.98 -7.28 -3.97
C GLY A 249 -12.24 -6.38 -5.18
N ARG A 250 -11.20 -5.70 -5.71
CA ARG A 250 -11.32 -5.00 -7.02
C ARG A 250 -10.73 -5.84 -8.10
N ILE A 251 -11.17 -5.56 -9.31
CA ILE A 251 -10.38 -5.73 -10.51
C ILE A 251 -9.15 -4.80 -10.42
N PRO A 252 -7.91 -5.32 -10.48
CA PRO A 252 -6.70 -4.51 -10.53
C PRO A 252 -6.73 -3.48 -11.66
N ASP A 253 -6.41 -2.22 -11.36
CA ASP A 253 -6.51 -1.13 -12.34
C ASP A 253 -5.61 -1.34 -13.58
N THR A 254 -4.57 -2.17 -13.44
CA THR A 254 -3.67 -2.60 -14.50
C THR A 254 -4.39 -3.33 -15.64
N PHE A 255 -5.53 -3.98 -15.39
CA PHE A 255 -6.34 -4.57 -16.46
C PHE A 255 -6.93 -3.51 -17.41
N TYR A 256 -7.27 -2.32 -16.90
CA TYR A 256 -7.77 -1.22 -17.73
C TYR A 256 -6.68 -0.58 -18.60
N LYS A 257 -5.41 -0.78 -18.24
CA LYS A 257 -4.24 -0.28 -18.98
C LYS A 257 -3.53 -1.39 -19.77
N HIS A 258 -4.11 -2.60 -19.82
CA HIS A 258 -3.47 -3.73 -20.48
C HIS A 258 -3.48 -3.56 -22.01
N PRO A 259 -2.32 -3.63 -22.69
CA PRO A 259 -2.22 -3.24 -24.10
C PRO A 259 -2.96 -4.15 -25.07
N PHE A 260 -3.26 -5.40 -24.67
CA PHE A 260 -3.87 -6.41 -25.54
C PHE A 260 -5.20 -6.96 -25.02
N LEU A 261 -5.67 -6.51 -23.85
CA LEU A 261 -6.92 -7.02 -23.28
C LEU A 261 -8.10 -6.43 -24.05
N LYS A 262 -8.90 -7.29 -24.68
CA LYS A 262 -10.06 -6.91 -25.51
C LYS A 262 -11.34 -6.97 -24.71
N GLU A 263 -11.56 -8.06 -23.99
CA GLU A 263 -12.79 -8.29 -23.24
C GLU A 263 -12.51 -8.89 -21.87
N MET A 264 -13.29 -8.45 -20.88
CA MET A 264 -13.26 -8.99 -19.53
C MET A 264 -14.69 -9.11 -18.98
N TYR A 265 -15.10 -10.31 -18.61
CA TYR A 265 -16.43 -10.60 -18.04
C TYR A 265 -16.28 -10.93 -16.56
N ILE A 266 -17.01 -10.21 -15.71
CA ILE A 266 -16.85 -10.27 -14.24
C ILE A 266 -18.18 -10.27 -13.48
N GLU A 267 -19.31 -10.24 -14.20
CA GLU A 267 -20.64 -10.22 -13.60
C GLU A 267 -20.91 -11.44 -12.72
N GLY A 268 -21.89 -11.38 -11.82
CA GLY A 268 -22.20 -12.52 -10.96
C GLY A 268 -21.09 -12.91 -9.97
N ASN A 269 -20.19 -11.97 -9.63
CA ASN A 269 -19.20 -12.08 -8.55
C ASN A 269 -19.53 -11.15 -7.37
N SER A 270 -18.78 -11.28 -6.27
CA SER A 270 -18.94 -10.48 -5.05
C SER A 270 -17.93 -9.32 -4.97
N PHE A 271 -17.61 -8.68 -6.08
CA PHE A 271 -16.70 -7.53 -6.09
C PHE A 271 -17.30 -6.33 -5.30
N ARG A 272 -16.80 -6.17 -4.05
CA ARG A 272 -16.75 -4.96 -3.17
C ARG A 272 -18.05 -4.22 -2.83
N LYS A 273 -18.62 -4.51 -1.65
CA LYS A 273 -19.12 -3.51 -0.67
C LYS A 273 -19.12 -4.11 0.73
N GLU A 274 -18.63 -3.39 1.74
CA GLU A 274 -18.97 -3.65 3.14
C GLU A 274 -19.82 -2.49 3.65
N GLU A 275 -21.05 -2.79 4.06
CA GLU A 275 -21.95 -1.80 4.65
C GLU A 275 -21.58 -1.61 6.12
N VAL A 276 -21.31 -0.37 6.52
CA VAL A 276 -20.90 -0.03 7.88
C VAL A 276 -21.89 0.97 8.47
N LYS A 277 -22.45 0.63 9.63
CA LYS A 277 -23.24 1.57 10.42
C LYS A 277 -22.34 2.26 11.44
N LEU A 278 -22.06 3.54 11.21
CA LEU A 278 -21.32 4.40 12.12
C LEU A 278 -22.27 4.98 13.18
N THR A 279 -21.93 4.85 14.46
CA THR A 279 -22.64 5.53 15.55
C THR A 279 -21.82 6.72 16.03
N VAL A 280 -22.39 7.93 15.96
CA VAL A 280 -21.80 9.14 16.53
C VAL A 280 -22.63 9.55 17.74
N ARG A 281 -21.98 9.74 18.89
CA ARG A 281 -22.66 10.21 20.11
C ARG A 281 -22.59 11.72 20.20
N GLY A 282 -23.71 12.38 19.92
CA GLY A 282 -23.80 13.85 19.86
C GLY A 282 -24.08 14.53 21.21
N ALA A 283 -24.46 13.77 22.23
CA ALA A 283 -24.92 14.32 23.51
C ALA A 283 -23.82 15.02 24.32
N THR A 284 -22.60 14.48 24.35
CA THR A 284 -21.46 15.02 25.12
C THR A 284 -20.16 14.96 24.34
N SER A 285 -19.27 15.93 24.58
CA SER A 285 -17.90 15.88 24.06
C SER A 285 -17.03 14.99 24.95
N ILE A 286 -16.24 14.10 24.35
CA ILE A 286 -15.30 13.23 25.10
C ILE A 286 -13.96 13.92 25.39
N ALA A 287 -13.64 14.97 24.64
CA ALA A 287 -12.42 15.75 24.77
C ALA A 287 -12.57 17.14 24.11
N LYS A 288 -11.61 18.03 24.35
CA LYS A 288 -11.57 19.37 23.73
C LYS A 288 -10.16 19.72 23.26
N THR A 289 -9.95 19.92 21.96
CA THR A 289 -8.68 20.36 21.37
C THR A 289 -8.53 21.90 21.41
N ASP A 290 -7.33 22.41 21.16
CA ASP A 290 -7.11 23.85 20.91
C ASP A 290 -7.69 24.24 19.53
N GLU A 291 -8.12 25.50 19.37
CA GLU A 291 -8.58 26.02 18.07
C GLU A 291 -7.51 25.88 16.97
N ASN A 292 -6.23 25.92 17.38
CA ASN A 292 -5.05 25.72 16.57
C ASN A 292 -4.39 24.37 16.90
N PHE A 293 -5.21 23.31 16.91
CA PHE A 293 -4.76 21.93 17.16
C PHE A 293 -3.62 21.53 16.23
N ILE A 294 -3.70 21.92 14.95
CA ILE A 294 -2.64 21.67 13.97
C ILE A 294 -1.46 22.62 14.20
N CYS A 295 -0.28 22.02 14.32
CA CYS A 295 0.99 22.69 14.46
C CYS A 295 2.02 22.03 13.53
N ALA A 296 3.06 22.77 13.18
CA ALA A 296 4.22 22.25 12.46
C ALA A 296 5.52 22.77 13.09
N THR A 297 6.62 22.06 12.89
CA THR A 297 7.92 22.48 13.43
C THR A 297 8.81 23.13 12.37
N LEU A 298 9.77 23.94 12.81
CA LEU A 298 10.93 24.36 12.04
C LEU A 298 12.18 24.01 12.84
N ASP A 299 13.16 23.39 12.19
CA ASP A 299 14.33 22.82 12.86
C ASP A 299 15.60 23.70 12.69
N TRP A 300 16.61 23.38 13.48
CA TRP A 300 17.94 23.98 13.47
C TRP A 300 18.95 23.26 12.56
N TRP A 301 18.58 22.11 11.98
CA TRP A 301 19.51 21.31 11.17
C TRP A 301 20.18 22.11 10.04
N PRO A 302 21.52 22.03 9.91
CA PRO A 302 22.23 22.61 8.77
C PRO A 302 22.12 21.70 7.53
N GLU A 303 22.50 22.25 6.36
CA GLU A 303 22.56 21.54 5.08
C GLU A 303 23.36 20.22 5.13
N THR A 304 24.37 20.16 6.02
CA THR A 304 25.24 18.99 6.20
C THR A 304 24.62 17.86 7.02
N LYS A 305 23.38 18.02 7.48
CA LYS A 305 22.62 16.98 8.18
C LYS A 305 22.19 15.90 7.20
N CYS A 306 22.75 14.71 7.39
CA CYS A 306 22.44 13.55 6.57
C CYS A 306 22.09 12.33 7.45
N ASN A 307 21.22 11.47 6.95
CA ASN A 307 20.98 10.12 7.45
C ASN A 307 20.98 9.17 6.26
N TYR A 308 21.51 7.95 6.42
CA TYR A 308 21.36 6.90 5.40
C TYR A 308 21.82 7.34 3.99
N ASN A 309 22.94 8.05 3.91
CA ASN A 309 23.51 8.63 2.69
C ASN A 309 22.59 9.63 1.96
N GLN A 310 21.66 10.26 2.69
CA GLN A 310 20.76 11.28 2.17
C GLN A 310 20.79 12.51 3.07
N CYS A 311 20.69 13.69 2.47
CA CYS A 311 20.69 14.97 3.19
C CYS A 311 19.38 15.72 2.92
N PRO A 312 18.22 15.21 3.39
CA PRO A 312 16.90 15.70 2.99
C PRO A 312 16.51 17.06 3.61
N TRP A 313 17.44 17.70 4.32
CA TRP A 313 17.22 18.97 5.00
C TRP A 313 17.52 20.19 4.12
N GLY A 314 18.50 20.10 3.21
CA GLY A 314 18.91 21.23 2.37
C GLY A 314 18.99 22.54 3.18
N LYS A 315 18.41 23.62 2.63
CA LYS A 315 18.35 24.94 3.28
C LYS A 315 17.15 25.13 4.24
N ALA A 316 16.44 24.07 4.60
CA ALA A 316 15.20 24.18 5.38
C ALA A 316 15.42 24.63 6.84
N GLY A 317 16.63 24.49 7.38
CA GLY A 317 16.95 24.91 8.74
C GLY A 317 16.73 26.42 8.95
N ILE A 318 16.25 26.80 10.13
CA ILE A 318 15.77 28.17 10.43
C ILE A 318 16.83 29.26 10.22
N LEU A 319 18.11 28.91 10.28
CA LEU A 319 19.22 29.85 10.02
C LEU A 319 19.36 30.20 8.52
N ASN A 320 18.95 29.29 7.62
CA ASN A 320 19.19 29.40 6.18
C ASN A 320 17.88 29.43 5.35
N LEU A 321 16.73 29.15 5.96
CA LEU A 321 15.42 29.10 5.31
C LEU A 321 15.14 30.37 4.49
N ASP A 322 14.67 30.21 3.26
CA ASP A 322 14.28 31.32 2.40
C ASP A 322 12.94 31.92 2.87
N LEU A 323 13.02 33.07 3.53
CA LEU A 323 11.85 33.77 4.09
C LEU A 323 11.13 34.66 3.05
N GLU A 324 11.72 34.85 1.87
CA GLU A 324 11.07 35.58 0.78
C GLU A 324 10.29 34.64 -0.16
N ASN A 325 10.40 33.32 0.04
CA ASN A 325 9.67 32.32 -0.72
C ASN A 325 8.15 32.49 -0.55
N LYS A 326 7.46 32.77 -1.68
CA LYS A 326 6.02 32.99 -1.71
C LYS A 326 5.21 31.74 -1.34
N ILE A 327 5.65 30.56 -1.78
CA ILE A 327 4.95 29.30 -1.51
C ILE A 327 4.96 29.04 0.00
N LEU A 328 6.12 29.18 0.67
CA LEU A 328 6.23 29.05 2.11
C LEU A 328 5.28 30.00 2.86
N ALA A 329 5.27 31.28 2.47
CA ALA A 329 4.42 32.28 3.09
C ALA A 329 2.93 31.96 2.90
N ASN A 330 2.53 31.59 1.69
CA ASN A 330 1.14 31.26 1.35
C ASN A 330 0.68 29.97 2.02
N ALA A 331 1.56 28.98 2.14
CA ALA A 331 1.30 27.72 2.83
C ALA A 331 0.98 27.94 4.32
N ILE A 332 1.68 28.85 4.99
CA ILE A 332 1.40 29.20 6.40
C ILE A 332 0.08 29.99 6.51
N LYS A 333 -0.12 30.98 5.63
CA LYS A 333 -1.33 31.82 5.62
C LYS A 333 -2.61 31.02 5.41
N ALA A 334 -2.56 29.92 4.66
CA ALA A 334 -3.74 29.11 4.36
C ALA A 334 -4.44 28.51 5.60
N PHE A 335 -3.72 28.37 6.72
CA PHE A 335 -4.27 27.96 8.02
C PHE A 335 -4.93 29.13 8.75
N SER A 336 -4.29 30.30 8.82
CA SER A 336 -4.83 31.52 9.44
C SER A 336 -5.44 31.31 10.86
N PRO A 337 -4.63 30.99 11.89
CA PRO A 337 -3.18 30.88 11.89
C PRO A 337 -2.67 29.43 11.95
N LEU A 338 -1.43 29.22 11.49
CA LEU A 338 -0.66 27.99 11.80
C LEU A 338 0.21 28.23 13.05
N ARG A 339 0.20 27.27 13.99
CA ARG A 339 1.18 27.24 15.07
C ARG A 339 2.50 26.65 14.57
N ILE A 340 3.60 27.35 14.80
CA ILE A 340 4.95 26.93 14.42
C ILE A 340 5.79 26.78 15.68
N ARG A 341 6.38 25.59 15.88
CA ARG A 341 7.38 25.33 16.92
C ARG A 341 8.78 25.41 16.32
N ILE A 342 9.59 26.36 16.77
CA ILE A 342 11.02 26.38 16.45
C ILE A 342 11.77 25.60 17.52
N GLY A 343 12.35 24.46 17.16
CA GLY A 343 12.97 23.52 18.09
C GLY A 343 13.73 22.41 17.39
N GLY A 344 13.77 21.22 17.98
CA GLY A 344 14.48 20.06 17.44
C GLY A 344 15.86 19.85 18.05
N SER A 345 16.56 18.81 17.59
CA SER A 345 17.71 18.22 18.29
C SER A 345 18.88 19.20 18.56
N LEU A 346 19.13 20.18 17.68
CA LEU A 346 20.23 21.13 17.87
C LEU A 346 19.86 22.37 18.72
N GLN A 347 18.62 22.49 19.19
CA GLN A 347 18.16 23.60 20.04
C GLN A 347 19.07 23.84 21.25
N ASP A 348 19.50 22.75 21.91
CA ASP A 348 20.37 22.80 23.09
C ASP A 348 21.86 23.09 22.77
N GLN A 349 22.16 23.37 21.51
CA GLN A 349 23.46 23.83 21.04
C GLN A 349 23.42 25.25 20.46
N VAL A 350 22.26 25.91 20.45
CA VAL A 350 22.10 27.28 19.96
C VAL A 350 22.55 28.29 21.02
N LEU A 351 23.35 29.27 20.58
CA LEU A 351 23.67 30.48 21.33
C LEU A 351 22.92 31.68 20.73
N TYR A 352 22.34 32.52 21.57
CA TYR A 352 21.66 33.74 21.12
C TYR A 352 22.61 34.93 21.19
N LYS A 353 22.98 35.52 20.05
CA LYS A 353 23.93 36.65 20.02
C LYS A 353 23.18 37.98 20.15
N VAL A 354 23.00 38.43 21.40
CA VAL A 354 22.38 39.73 21.72
C VAL A 354 23.46 40.73 22.08
N GLY A 355 23.69 41.72 21.21
CA GLY A 355 24.80 42.66 21.37
C GLY A 355 26.16 41.93 21.43
N THR A 356 26.96 42.24 22.44
CA THR A 356 28.29 41.62 22.68
C THR A 356 28.23 40.35 23.54
N SER A 357 27.03 39.81 23.84
CA SER A 357 26.87 38.65 24.73
C SER A 357 27.53 37.36 24.25
N VAL A 358 27.79 37.26 22.94
CA VAL A 358 28.48 36.15 22.29
C VAL A 358 29.54 36.75 21.34
N PRO A 359 30.85 36.56 21.60
CA PRO A 359 31.91 37.24 20.85
C PRO A 359 31.97 36.87 19.36
N LYS A 360 31.64 35.62 19.03
CA LYS A 360 31.58 35.09 17.66
C LYS A 360 30.30 34.28 17.50
N CYS A 361 29.61 34.41 16.36
CA CYS A 361 28.40 33.66 16.06
C CYS A 361 28.77 32.46 15.17
N PRO A 362 29.08 31.27 15.74
CA PRO A 362 29.46 30.12 14.93
C PRO A 362 28.26 29.56 14.16
N HIS A 363 28.53 29.02 12.97
CA HIS A 363 27.60 28.13 12.28
C HIS A 363 27.76 26.70 12.79
N PHE A 364 26.69 25.91 12.71
CA PHE A 364 26.74 24.47 12.95
C PHE A 364 27.71 23.81 11.97
N LYS A 365 28.68 23.06 12.49
CA LYS A 365 29.62 22.24 11.73
C LYS A 365 29.63 20.83 12.29
N ARG A 366 29.94 19.84 11.45
CA ARG A 366 30.13 18.47 11.92
C ARG A 366 31.27 18.41 12.93
N ARG A 367 31.03 17.70 14.03
CA ARG A 367 31.94 17.57 15.15
C ARG A 367 31.55 16.36 16.01
N ASP A 368 32.40 15.34 16.05
CA ASP A 368 32.07 14.02 16.61
C ASP A 368 31.79 14.03 18.12
N ASP A 369 32.46 14.90 18.89
CA ASP A 369 32.22 15.08 20.33
C ASP A 369 31.05 16.03 20.65
N GLY A 370 30.41 16.59 19.62
CA GLY A 370 29.25 17.48 19.73
C GLY A 370 27.92 16.74 19.87
N LEU A 371 26.90 17.41 20.41
CA LEU A 371 25.58 16.81 20.55
C LEU A 371 25.03 16.49 19.14
N PHE A 372 24.58 15.26 18.94
CA PHE A 372 24.15 14.76 17.61
C PHE A 372 25.21 14.87 16.50
N GLY A 373 26.50 14.97 16.84
CA GLY A 373 27.60 15.09 15.88
C GLY A 373 27.80 16.50 15.30
N PHE A 374 27.32 17.54 15.99
CA PHE A 374 27.47 18.93 15.56
C PHE A 374 28.04 19.84 16.65
N SER A 375 28.76 20.87 16.23
CA SER A 375 29.23 21.96 17.09
C SER A 375 28.08 22.83 17.61
N LYS A 376 28.38 23.78 18.49
CA LYS A 376 27.45 24.88 18.78
C LYS A 376 27.19 25.72 17.53
N GLY A 377 25.96 26.20 17.42
CA GLY A 377 25.51 27.16 16.43
C GLY A 377 25.04 28.44 17.11
N CYS A 378 24.70 29.45 16.32
CA CYS A 378 24.30 30.75 16.85
C CYS A 378 23.17 31.38 16.02
N LEU A 379 22.17 31.92 16.73
CA LEU A 379 21.14 32.77 16.16
C LEU A 379 21.54 34.23 16.36
N ASP A 380 21.85 34.91 15.24
CA ASP A 380 22.08 36.35 15.21
C ASP A 380 20.73 37.10 15.24
N MET A 381 20.66 38.23 15.95
CA MET A 381 19.40 38.97 16.10
C MET A 381 18.91 39.58 14.78
N ASN A 382 19.78 39.84 13.80
CA ASN A 382 19.30 40.26 12.47
C ASN A 382 18.48 39.14 11.80
N ARG A 383 18.92 37.88 11.94
CA ARG A 383 18.15 36.73 11.44
C ARG A 383 16.84 36.55 12.22
N TRP A 384 16.88 36.77 13.54
CA TRP A 384 15.67 36.75 14.37
C TRP A 384 14.64 37.83 13.98
N ASP A 385 15.09 39.04 13.67
CA ASP A 385 14.24 40.14 13.21
C ASP A 385 13.58 39.79 11.86
N LEU A 386 14.33 39.19 10.92
CA LEU A 386 13.78 38.70 9.65
C LEU A 386 12.73 37.60 9.84
N LEU A 387 12.98 36.66 10.74
CA LEU A 387 12.04 35.59 11.08
C LEU A 387 10.73 36.15 11.65
N ASN A 388 10.80 37.10 12.58
CA ASN A 388 9.59 37.70 13.16
C ASN A 388 8.83 38.53 12.13
N LYS A 389 9.51 39.28 11.25
CA LYS A 389 8.87 39.96 10.12
C LYS A 389 8.11 38.97 9.23
N PHE A 390 8.69 37.80 8.99
CA PHE A 390 8.05 36.73 8.23
C PHE A 390 6.84 36.12 8.96
N PHE A 391 6.95 35.84 10.26
CA PHE A 391 5.84 35.30 11.05
C PHE A 391 4.68 36.29 11.19
N ASP A 392 4.95 37.57 11.38
CA ASP A 392 3.93 38.62 11.37
C ASP A 392 3.25 38.74 10.01
N LYS A 393 4.04 38.71 8.91
CA LYS A 393 3.52 38.72 7.53
C LYS A 393 2.60 37.53 7.23
N THR A 394 2.85 36.38 7.86
CA THR A 394 2.10 35.13 7.63
C THR A 394 0.99 34.88 8.66
N GLY A 395 0.98 35.62 9.78
CA GLY A 395 0.05 35.42 10.88
C GLY A 395 0.35 34.18 11.72
N ALA A 396 1.57 33.63 11.68
CA ALA A 396 1.94 32.43 12.42
C ALA A 396 1.94 32.66 13.93
N ARG A 397 1.55 31.64 14.70
CA ARG A 397 1.68 31.62 16.17
C ARG A 397 2.95 30.89 16.57
N LEU A 398 3.82 31.52 17.35
CA LEU A 398 5.17 31.01 17.57
C LEU A 398 5.35 30.36 18.94
N THR A 399 5.78 29.09 18.94
CA THR A 399 6.42 28.41 20.07
C THR A 399 7.93 28.41 19.85
N PHE A 400 8.72 28.92 20.81
CA PHE A 400 10.18 28.97 20.70
C PHE A 400 10.86 28.11 21.77
N GLY A 401 11.67 27.16 21.33
CA GLY A 401 12.48 26.32 22.20
C GLY A 401 13.80 26.96 22.64
N LEU A 402 14.05 26.98 23.95
CA LEU A 402 15.23 27.54 24.58
C LEU A 402 16.28 26.47 24.87
N ASN A 403 17.55 26.87 24.84
CA ASN A 403 18.67 25.99 25.22
C ASN A 403 18.70 25.74 26.74
N ALA A 404 18.50 24.50 27.16
CA ALA A 404 18.48 24.04 28.55
C ALA A 404 19.85 23.56 29.07
N LEU A 405 20.83 23.36 28.19
CA LEU A 405 22.16 22.85 28.54
C LEU A 405 23.17 23.93 28.92
N THR A 406 22.82 25.21 28.78
CA THR A 406 23.73 26.31 29.12
C THR A 406 24.15 26.28 30.60
N GLY A 407 25.46 26.16 30.84
CA GLY A 407 26.06 26.22 32.17
C GLY A 407 26.22 24.89 32.89
N ARG A 408 25.75 23.78 32.29
CA ARG A 408 25.86 22.43 32.84
C ARG A 408 27.19 21.76 32.50
N LYS A 409 27.47 20.67 33.21
CA LYS A 409 28.60 19.77 32.94
C LYS A 409 28.07 18.33 32.85
N LYS A 410 28.80 17.49 32.12
CA LYS A 410 28.55 16.04 32.14
C LYS A 410 28.82 15.49 33.54
N SER A 411 28.01 14.54 34.00
CA SER A 411 28.30 13.78 35.21
C SER A 411 29.60 13.00 35.04
N LYS A 412 30.27 12.70 36.15
CA LYS A 412 31.45 11.84 36.15
C LYS A 412 31.10 10.38 35.87
N ASP A 413 29.93 9.95 36.34
CA ASP A 413 29.51 8.53 36.32
C ASP A 413 28.67 8.19 35.08
N ASP A 414 28.10 9.20 34.42
CA ASP A 414 27.31 9.05 33.20
C ASP A 414 27.52 10.26 32.28
N ASN A 415 28.15 10.03 31.14
CA ASN A 415 28.52 11.06 30.19
C ASN A 415 27.32 11.68 29.43
N THR A 416 26.13 11.07 29.53
CA THR A 416 24.87 11.59 28.97
C THR A 416 24.11 12.46 29.99
N LEU A 417 24.33 12.25 31.29
CA LEU A 417 23.68 13.01 32.35
C LEU A 417 24.30 14.39 32.51
N MET A 418 23.48 15.43 32.35
CA MET A 418 23.90 16.83 32.47
C MET A 418 23.51 17.40 33.84
N VAL A 419 24.51 17.60 34.70
CA VAL A 419 24.34 18.04 36.09
C VAL A 419 24.61 19.55 36.27
N GLY A 420 24.06 20.10 37.36
CA GLY A 420 24.15 21.51 37.72
C GLY A 420 22.93 22.32 37.27
N ASN A 421 22.83 23.55 37.78
CA ASN A 421 21.70 24.44 37.48
C ASN A 421 21.77 25.01 36.06
N TRP A 422 20.61 25.22 35.45
CA TRP A 422 20.53 25.99 34.21
C TRP A 422 21.02 27.43 34.44
N LYS A 423 21.88 27.94 33.54
CA LYS A 423 22.33 29.34 33.55
C LYS A 423 21.54 30.17 32.53
N PRO A 424 20.45 30.85 32.93
CA PRO A 424 19.49 31.43 32.00
C PRO A 424 19.96 32.72 31.31
N ARG A 425 21.15 33.25 31.62
CA ARG A 425 21.56 34.59 31.17
C ARG A 425 21.45 34.77 29.66
N ASN A 426 21.85 33.78 28.85
CA ASN A 426 21.77 33.87 27.39
C ASN A 426 20.31 33.86 26.89
N ALA A 427 19.49 32.94 27.40
CA ALA A 427 18.05 32.88 27.09
C ALA A 427 17.31 34.15 27.55
N TYR A 428 17.60 34.66 28.74
CA TYR A 428 17.00 35.90 29.27
C TYR A 428 17.29 37.11 28.38
N GLN A 429 18.53 37.27 27.89
CA GLN A 429 18.85 38.38 26.97
C GLN A 429 18.09 38.25 25.65
N PHE A 430 17.95 37.04 25.12
CA PHE A 430 17.14 36.77 23.93
C PHE A 430 15.66 37.07 24.14
N MET A 431 15.06 36.57 25.23
CA MET A 431 13.67 36.83 25.57
C MET A 431 13.43 38.33 25.80
N LYS A 432 14.34 39.01 26.49
CA LYS A 432 14.28 40.47 26.71
C LYS A 432 14.36 41.23 25.39
N TYR A 433 15.26 40.85 24.49
CA TYR A 433 15.35 41.45 23.15
C TYR A 433 14.04 41.28 22.39
N THR A 434 13.52 40.05 22.33
CA THR A 434 12.25 39.70 21.69
C THR A 434 11.08 40.52 22.25
N ALA A 435 10.94 40.59 23.58
CA ALA A 435 9.90 41.39 24.23
C ALA A 435 10.05 42.89 23.93
N SER A 436 11.28 43.43 23.96
CA SER A 436 11.55 44.85 23.69
C SER A 436 11.24 45.27 22.26
N LYS A 437 11.29 44.32 21.30
CA LYS A 437 10.90 44.54 19.90
C LYS A 437 9.39 44.41 19.67
N GLY A 438 8.62 44.00 20.68
CA GLY A 438 7.18 43.74 20.54
C GLY A 438 6.86 42.46 19.75
N TYR A 439 7.83 41.58 19.54
CA TYR A 439 7.61 40.33 18.80
C TYR A 439 6.71 39.38 19.59
N LYS A 440 5.75 38.78 18.89
CA LYS A 440 4.70 37.94 19.48
C LYS A 440 5.19 36.51 19.65
N ILE A 441 5.26 36.04 20.89
CA ILE A 441 5.54 34.66 21.25
C ILE A 441 4.32 34.07 21.95
N ASP A 442 3.76 32.99 21.42
CA ASP A 442 2.65 32.27 22.04
C ASP A 442 3.15 31.43 23.22
N SER A 443 4.34 30.84 23.08
CA SER A 443 4.93 29.97 24.11
C SER A 443 6.45 29.84 24.04
N TYR A 444 7.05 29.59 25.21
CA TYR A 444 8.44 29.17 25.35
C TYR A 444 8.50 27.73 25.87
N GLU A 445 9.42 26.96 25.33
CA GLU A 445 9.71 25.58 25.74
C GLU A 445 11.19 25.48 26.16
N LEU A 446 11.54 24.61 27.12
CA LEU A 446 12.92 24.51 27.62
C LEU A 446 13.59 23.18 27.22
N GLY A 447 14.57 23.23 26.34
CA GLY A 447 15.30 22.04 25.88
C GLY A 447 14.51 21.13 24.94
N ASN A 448 15.18 20.10 24.42
CA ASN A 448 14.61 19.12 23.50
C ASN A 448 15.16 17.72 23.81
N GLU A 449 14.28 16.77 24.12
CA GLU A 449 14.58 15.34 24.32
C GLU A 449 15.61 15.05 25.44
N LEU A 450 15.55 15.85 26.50
CA LEU A 450 16.41 15.73 27.68
C LEU A 450 15.77 14.93 28.82
N CYS A 451 14.55 14.41 28.64
CA CYS A 451 13.80 13.65 29.64
C CYS A 451 14.02 12.14 29.54
N GLY A 452 13.64 11.40 30.59
CA GLY A 452 13.78 9.94 30.65
C GLY A 452 15.23 9.49 30.49
N SER A 453 15.47 8.54 29.58
CA SER A 453 16.81 8.09 29.20
C SER A 453 17.60 9.14 28.39
N GLY A 454 16.93 10.15 27.85
CA GLY A 454 17.48 11.06 26.85
C GLY A 454 17.77 10.39 25.51
N VAL A 455 18.07 11.20 24.50
CA VAL A 455 18.54 10.72 23.18
C VAL A 455 20.05 10.90 23.04
N ALA A 456 20.55 12.12 23.23
CA ALA A 456 21.99 12.43 23.21
C ALA A 456 22.49 13.00 24.55
N ALA A 457 21.58 13.56 25.35
CA ALA A 457 21.83 14.04 26.71
C ALA A 457 20.54 13.92 27.52
N ARG A 458 20.66 13.87 28.85
CA ARG A 458 19.52 13.80 29.76
C ARG A 458 19.72 14.70 30.99
N ILE A 459 18.61 15.16 31.55
CA ILE A 459 18.53 15.90 32.82
C ILE A 459 17.55 15.16 33.74
N GLY A 460 17.91 15.01 35.02
CA GLY A 460 16.99 14.44 36.01
C GLY A 460 15.72 15.28 36.17
N ALA A 461 14.57 14.64 36.34
CA ALA A 461 13.26 15.28 36.35
C ALA A 461 13.14 16.42 37.38
N GLU A 462 13.63 16.22 38.61
CA GLU A 462 13.60 17.26 39.65
C GLU A 462 14.43 18.48 39.27
N GLN A 463 15.64 18.26 38.76
CA GLN A 463 16.50 19.37 38.36
C GLN A 463 15.85 20.14 37.21
N TYR A 464 15.37 19.43 36.18
CA TYR A 464 14.67 20.04 35.06
C TYR A 464 13.43 20.83 35.52
N GLY A 465 12.65 20.29 36.46
CA GLY A 465 11.51 21.00 37.06
C GLY A 465 11.91 22.31 37.74
N LYS A 466 13.01 22.32 38.50
CA LYS A 466 13.57 23.55 39.11
C LYS A 466 13.95 24.58 38.04
N ASP A 467 14.49 24.14 36.92
CA ASP A 467 14.89 25.02 35.82
C ASP A 467 13.67 25.60 35.08
N VAL A 468 12.59 24.84 34.93
CA VAL A 468 11.33 25.33 34.35
C VAL A 468 10.62 26.34 35.28
N ILE A 469 10.73 26.17 36.60
CA ILE A 469 10.27 27.20 37.57
C ILE A 469 11.04 28.52 37.35
N VAL A 470 12.35 28.45 37.11
CA VAL A 470 13.14 29.64 36.75
C VAL A 470 12.63 30.25 35.46
N LEU A 471 12.38 29.45 34.42
CA LEU A 471 11.81 29.96 33.16
C LEU A 471 10.46 30.67 33.38
N LYS A 472 9.54 30.09 34.17
CA LYS A 472 8.24 30.73 34.46
C LYS A 472 8.40 32.10 35.10
N ARG A 473 9.32 32.25 36.06
CA ARG A 473 9.62 33.55 36.68
C ARG A 473 10.16 34.56 35.67
N LEU A 474 11.02 34.13 34.74
CA LEU A 474 11.55 35.00 33.69
C LEU A 474 10.44 35.45 32.73
N VAL A 475 9.54 34.54 32.34
CA VAL A 475 8.37 34.85 31.50
C VAL A 475 7.47 35.85 32.21
N GLN A 476 7.10 35.63 33.48
CA GLN A 476 6.27 36.57 34.24
C GLN A 476 6.91 37.95 34.38
N ARG A 477 8.23 38.00 34.57
CA ARG A 477 8.98 39.24 34.69
C ARG A 477 9.01 40.04 33.38
N LEU A 478 9.23 39.36 32.25
CA LEU A 478 9.34 40.01 30.94
C LEU A 478 7.98 40.32 30.32
N TYR A 479 6.95 39.57 30.69
CA TYR A 479 5.59 39.67 30.16
C TYR A 479 4.58 39.80 31.32
N PRO A 480 4.47 41.00 31.93
CA PRO A 480 3.65 41.19 33.12
C PRO A 480 2.15 41.04 32.84
N ASN A 481 1.66 41.40 31.65
CA ASN A 481 0.26 41.26 31.27
C ASN A 481 -0.13 39.78 31.07
N PRO A 482 -0.99 39.19 31.92
CA PRO A 482 -1.40 37.79 31.80
C PRO A 482 -2.10 37.45 30.47
N ALA A 483 -2.82 38.40 29.86
CA ALA A 483 -3.59 38.16 28.64
C ALA A 483 -2.72 37.95 27.39
N THR A 484 -1.50 38.50 27.41
CA THR A 484 -0.53 38.38 26.30
C THR A 484 0.73 37.63 26.71
N ARG A 485 0.73 37.05 27.91
CA ARG A 485 1.90 36.35 28.47
C ARG A 485 2.11 35.03 27.72
N PRO A 486 3.34 34.75 27.22
CA PRO A 486 3.64 33.47 26.62
C PRO A 486 3.42 32.31 27.60
N LYS A 487 2.90 31.20 27.11
CA LYS A 487 2.80 29.94 27.88
C LYS A 487 4.19 29.33 28.08
N VAL A 488 4.37 28.56 29.15
CA VAL A 488 5.56 27.75 29.42
C VAL A 488 5.25 26.28 29.18
N LEU A 489 6.03 25.67 28.29
CA LEU A 489 5.87 24.28 27.86
C LEU A 489 7.09 23.43 28.24
N GLY A 490 6.90 22.11 28.30
CA GLY A 490 7.97 21.12 28.48
C GLY A 490 7.40 19.74 28.81
N PRO A 491 8.21 18.66 28.81
CA PRO A 491 9.67 18.67 28.63
C PRO A 491 10.18 18.48 27.20
N ALA A 492 9.29 18.38 26.20
CA ALA A 492 9.66 18.23 24.79
C ALA A 492 10.48 16.97 24.49
N GLY A 493 10.02 15.80 24.95
CA GLY A 493 10.69 14.54 24.65
C GLY A 493 9.80 13.32 24.79
N PHE A 494 10.40 12.13 24.72
CA PHE A 494 9.65 10.88 24.81
C PHE A 494 9.07 10.67 26.19
N TYR A 495 7.82 10.23 26.24
CA TYR A 495 7.10 10.03 27.48
C TYR A 495 7.73 8.91 28.32
N ASP A 496 8.15 9.26 29.53
CA ASP A 496 8.56 8.34 30.59
C ASP A 496 7.71 8.64 31.82
N LYS A 497 6.92 7.67 32.26
CA LYS A 497 5.90 7.90 33.31
C LYS A 497 6.50 8.43 34.60
N GLN A 498 7.58 7.83 35.08
CA GLN A 498 8.19 8.25 36.36
C GLN A 498 8.77 9.66 36.24
N TRP A 499 9.53 9.92 35.19
CA TRP A 499 10.16 11.20 34.94
C TRP A 499 9.11 12.31 34.80
N PHE A 500 8.06 12.09 34.01
CA PHE A 500 7.00 13.09 33.79
C PHE A 500 6.20 13.37 35.06
N ASN A 501 5.91 12.35 35.86
CA ASN A 501 5.22 12.53 37.14
C ASN A 501 6.08 13.34 38.12
N THR A 502 7.36 13.00 38.26
CA THR A 502 8.30 13.76 39.10
C THR A 502 8.46 15.19 38.61
N PHE A 503 8.50 15.42 37.29
CA PHE A 503 8.55 16.75 36.70
C PHE A 503 7.32 17.60 37.06
N LEU A 504 6.11 17.04 36.90
CA LEU A 504 4.85 17.72 37.24
C LEU A 504 4.76 18.01 38.74
N GLN A 505 5.13 17.04 39.59
CA GLN A 505 5.18 17.22 41.05
C GLN A 505 6.18 18.31 41.45
N THR A 506 7.35 18.33 40.82
CA THR A 506 8.41 19.31 41.13
C THR A 506 7.99 20.73 40.71
N THR A 507 7.38 20.86 39.53
CA THR A 507 6.97 22.17 39.01
C THR A 507 5.76 22.73 39.74
N GLY A 508 4.79 21.88 40.07
CA GLY A 508 3.58 22.30 40.78
C GLY A 508 2.66 23.20 39.95
N PRO A 509 1.56 23.68 40.56
CA PRO A 509 0.53 24.44 39.86
C PRO A 509 1.05 25.75 39.28
N ASN A 510 0.45 26.17 38.16
CA ASN A 510 0.70 27.45 37.48
C ASN A 510 2.12 27.63 36.92
N VAL A 511 2.93 26.58 36.83
CA VAL A 511 4.25 26.64 36.21
C VAL A 511 4.20 26.20 34.75
N VAL A 512 3.83 24.94 34.48
CA VAL A 512 3.79 24.36 33.13
C VAL A 512 2.37 24.44 32.57
N ASP A 513 2.18 25.27 31.54
CA ASP A 513 0.89 25.51 30.91
C ASP A 513 0.53 24.39 29.89
N GLY A 514 1.55 23.70 29.33
CA GLY A 514 1.35 22.53 28.46
C GLY A 514 2.47 21.51 28.60
N LEU A 515 2.09 20.26 28.85
CA LEU A 515 2.98 19.12 28.95
C LEU A 515 3.23 18.54 27.55
N THR A 516 4.44 18.78 27.02
CA THR A 516 4.82 18.40 25.66
C THR A 516 5.57 17.07 25.64
N HIS A 517 5.18 16.18 24.72
CA HIS A 517 5.87 14.93 24.44
C HIS A 517 6.03 14.68 22.94
N HIS A 518 6.95 13.80 22.56
CA HIS A 518 7.32 13.50 21.17
C HIS A 518 6.88 12.11 20.73
N ILE A 519 6.51 11.96 19.45
CA ILE A 519 6.03 10.69 18.88
C ILE A 519 6.77 10.32 17.58
N TYR A 520 7.43 9.17 17.59
CA TYR A 520 8.02 8.53 16.42
C TYR A 520 7.78 7.01 16.48
N ASN A 521 6.54 6.59 16.22
CA ASN A 521 6.06 5.23 16.46
C ASN A 521 6.17 4.28 15.25
N LEU A 522 6.65 4.73 14.07
CA LEU A 522 6.84 3.85 12.90
C LEU A 522 8.22 3.17 12.87
N GLY A 523 9.22 3.74 13.55
CA GLY A 523 10.60 3.26 13.56
C GLY A 523 11.56 4.17 12.80
N ALA A 524 12.69 3.62 12.36
CA ALA A 524 13.73 4.37 11.66
C ALA A 524 13.32 4.71 10.22
N GLY A 525 13.73 5.88 9.70
CA GLY A 525 13.51 6.24 8.29
C GLY A 525 14.14 5.29 7.25
N VAL A 526 15.10 4.45 7.65
CA VAL A 526 15.71 3.43 6.77
C VAL A 526 14.95 2.10 6.77
N ASP A 527 13.96 1.94 7.64
CA ASP A 527 13.24 0.68 7.78
C ASP A 527 12.45 0.35 6.49
N PRO A 528 12.75 -0.78 5.83
CA PRO A 528 12.08 -1.16 4.58
C PRO A 528 10.61 -1.55 4.78
N THR A 529 10.18 -1.77 6.02
CA THR A 529 8.81 -2.19 6.37
C THR A 529 7.88 -1.03 6.74
N LEU A 530 8.35 0.24 6.64
CA LEU A 530 7.55 1.41 7.00
C LEU A 530 6.16 1.42 6.33
N ILE A 531 6.09 1.09 5.04
CA ILE A 531 4.82 1.07 4.30
C ILE A 531 3.81 0.10 4.92
N ASN A 532 4.27 -1.09 5.35
CA ASN A 532 3.42 -2.11 5.96
C ASN A 532 2.89 -1.62 7.32
N LYS A 533 3.74 -0.96 8.10
CA LYS A 533 3.37 -0.41 9.41
C LYS A 533 2.34 0.71 9.32
N VAL A 534 2.46 1.57 8.30
CA VAL A 534 1.54 2.70 8.08
C VAL A 534 0.14 2.23 7.63
N GLN A 535 0.04 1.05 7.01
CA GLN A 535 -1.23 0.46 6.57
C GLN A 535 -1.80 -0.59 7.55
N ASP A 536 -1.14 -0.84 8.68
CA ASP A 536 -1.57 -1.81 9.68
C ASP A 536 -2.29 -1.09 10.85
N PRO A 537 -3.64 -1.17 10.94
CA PRO A 537 -4.37 -0.50 12.01
C PRO A 537 -4.01 -1.01 13.40
N TYR A 538 -3.60 -2.28 13.54
CA TYR A 538 -3.21 -2.85 14.83
C TYR A 538 -1.84 -2.34 15.29
N PHE A 539 -0.92 -2.15 14.36
CA PHE A 539 0.36 -1.51 14.64
C PHE A 539 0.15 -0.05 15.09
N LEU A 540 -0.69 0.70 14.35
CA LEU A 540 -1.00 2.08 14.68
C LEU A 540 -1.66 2.25 16.06
N ASP A 541 -2.48 1.29 16.50
CA ASP A 541 -3.16 1.33 17.80
C ASP A 541 -2.23 1.23 19.01
N GLN A 542 -1.02 0.71 18.84
CA GLN A 542 -0.08 0.51 19.96
C GLN A 542 0.24 1.81 20.70
N ILE A 543 0.28 2.94 20.00
CA ILE A 543 0.59 4.25 20.59
C ILE A 543 -0.53 4.83 21.48
N ALA A 544 -1.76 4.29 21.36
CA ALA A 544 -2.89 4.73 22.18
C ALA A 544 -2.61 4.59 23.69
N GLY A 545 -1.79 3.61 24.08
CA GLY A 545 -1.32 3.45 25.46
C GLY A 545 -0.59 4.70 25.97
N THR A 546 0.38 5.21 25.20
CA THR A 546 1.15 6.41 25.55
C THR A 546 0.24 7.63 25.71
N TYR A 547 -0.68 7.86 24.77
CA TYR A 547 -1.61 9.00 24.86
C TYR A 547 -2.51 8.92 26.11
N ARG A 548 -2.98 7.72 26.45
CA ARG A 548 -3.77 7.48 27.65
C ARG A 548 -2.97 7.74 28.92
N GLU A 549 -1.72 7.30 28.96
CA GLU A 549 -0.85 7.49 30.12
C GLU A 549 -0.46 8.95 30.33
N VAL A 550 -0.10 9.70 29.28
CA VAL A 550 0.14 11.15 29.35
C VAL A 550 -1.08 11.86 29.93
N SER A 551 -2.27 11.52 29.44
CA SER A 551 -3.53 12.10 29.92
C SER A 551 -3.80 11.77 31.39
N THR A 552 -3.45 10.55 31.82
CA THR A 552 -3.59 10.10 33.20
C THR A 552 -2.64 10.86 34.12
N SER A 553 -1.37 11.03 33.72
CA SER A 553 -0.37 11.77 34.49
C SER A 553 -0.74 13.25 34.64
N ILE A 554 -1.30 13.87 33.61
CA ILE A 554 -1.86 15.23 33.72
C ILE A 554 -3.02 15.27 34.71
N LYS A 555 -3.99 14.35 34.61
CA LYS A 555 -5.13 14.33 35.54
C LYS A 555 -4.70 14.20 37.01
N LEU A 556 -3.66 13.40 37.27
CA LEU A 556 -3.20 13.10 38.63
C LEU A 556 -2.22 14.16 39.18
N PHE A 557 -1.28 14.63 38.36
CA PHE A 557 -0.14 15.42 38.83
C PHE A 557 -0.05 16.83 38.23
N GLY A 558 -0.86 17.15 37.21
CA GLY A 558 -0.83 18.45 36.55
C GLY A 558 -2.16 18.90 35.94
N PRO A 559 -3.30 18.87 36.66
CA PRO A 559 -4.62 19.17 36.09
C PRO A 559 -4.77 20.61 35.55
N TRP A 560 -3.83 21.51 35.87
CA TRP A 560 -3.73 22.87 35.31
C TRP A 560 -3.07 22.91 33.91
N SER A 561 -2.53 21.79 33.43
CA SER A 561 -1.78 21.69 32.18
C SER A 561 -2.58 20.93 31.11
N GLY A 562 -2.27 21.17 29.83
CA GLY A 562 -2.79 20.39 28.70
C GLY A 562 -1.76 19.43 28.12
N ALA A 563 -2.19 18.29 27.57
CA ALA A 563 -1.30 17.36 26.86
C ALA A 563 -1.03 17.86 25.44
N TRP A 564 0.23 17.90 25.01
CA TRP A 564 0.62 18.39 23.69
C TRP A 564 1.56 17.38 23.05
N VAL A 565 1.32 17.01 21.79
CA VAL A 565 2.36 16.41 20.96
C VAL A 565 3.19 17.56 20.40
N GLY A 566 4.37 17.78 20.98
CA GLY A 566 5.28 18.87 20.65
C GLY A 566 6.10 18.62 19.39
N GLU A 567 6.27 17.36 19.01
CA GLU A 567 6.99 16.95 17.80
C GLU A 567 6.56 15.53 17.41
N ALA A 568 6.21 15.31 16.14
CA ALA A 568 5.94 13.98 15.63
C ALA A 568 6.21 13.87 14.12
N GLY A 569 6.98 12.87 13.69
CA GLY A 569 7.30 12.65 12.28
C GLY A 569 7.06 11.22 11.79
N GLY A 570 6.50 10.36 12.65
CA GLY A 570 6.19 8.95 12.34
C GLY A 570 7.45 8.10 12.34
N ALA A 571 8.29 8.28 11.32
CA ALA A 571 9.61 7.67 11.23
C ALA A 571 10.72 8.66 11.64
N TYR A 572 11.54 8.27 12.61
CA TYR A 572 12.65 9.10 13.10
C TYR A 572 13.83 9.11 12.10
N ASN A 573 14.84 9.96 12.35
CA ASN A 573 16.00 10.16 11.47
C ASN A 573 15.62 10.67 10.07
N SER A 574 14.89 11.78 10.02
CA SER A 574 14.48 12.51 8.81
C SER A 574 13.42 11.81 7.94
N GLY A 575 12.68 10.84 8.47
CA GLY A 575 11.57 10.18 7.76
C GLY A 575 12.02 9.20 6.67
N GLY A 576 11.08 8.37 6.22
CA GLY A 576 11.32 7.37 5.17
C GLY A 576 11.39 7.98 3.78
N LYS A 577 12.47 7.71 3.04
CA LYS A 577 12.74 8.32 1.72
C LYS A 577 11.55 8.21 0.76
N TYR A 578 10.89 7.05 0.72
CA TYR A 578 9.81 6.75 -0.24
C TYR A 578 8.42 6.78 0.39
N VAL A 579 8.32 6.99 1.71
CA VAL A 579 7.06 6.83 2.45
C VAL A 579 6.60 8.19 3.00
N SER A 580 7.45 8.88 3.76
CA SER A 580 7.01 10.00 4.61
C SER A 580 6.61 11.28 3.87
N HIS A 581 6.90 11.40 2.57
CA HIS A 581 6.46 12.52 1.74
C HIS A 581 5.27 12.16 0.83
N ALA A 582 4.86 10.89 0.80
CA ALA A 582 3.87 10.37 -0.13
C ALA A 582 2.48 10.26 0.53
N PHE A 583 1.46 9.98 -0.28
CA PHE A 583 0.07 9.84 0.17
C PHE A 583 -0.10 8.84 1.32
N VAL A 584 0.63 7.71 1.28
CA VAL A 584 0.54 6.65 2.29
C VAL A 584 0.80 7.15 3.71
N ASP A 585 1.70 8.13 3.93
CA ASP A 585 1.99 8.66 5.27
C ASP A 585 0.77 9.34 5.91
N GLY A 586 -0.17 9.80 5.08
CA GLY A 586 -1.44 10.39 5.51
C GLY A 586 -2.33 9.43 6.30
N PHE A 587 -2.20 8.11 6.07
CA PHE A 587 -2.88 7.11 6.89
C PHE A 587 -2.39 7.15 8.32
N TRP A 588 -1.08 7.25 8.53
CA TRP A 588 -0.51 7.43 9.87
C TRP A 588 -0.86 8.82 10.41
N TYR A 589 -0.54 9.88 9.67
CA TYR A 589 -0.59 11.24 10.19
C TYR A 589 -2.01 11.66 10.62
N LEU A 590 -3.01 11.48 9.76
CA LEU A 590 -4.38 11.86 10.08
C LEU A 590 -5.00 10.92 11.13
N ASP A 591 -4.58 9.66 11.16
CA ASP A 591 -4.96 8.75 12.24
C ASP A 591 -4.41 9.19 13.59
N GLN A 592 -3.16 9.65 13.65
CA GLN A 592 -2.57 10.18 14.89
C GLN A 592 -3.27 11.46 15.36
N LEU A 593 -3.67 12.36 14.45
CA LEU A 593 -4.51 13.51 14.80
C LEU A 593 -5.85 13.07 15.41
N GLY A 594 -6.51 12.09 14.77
CA GLY A 594 -7.72 11.45 15.25
C GLY A 594 -7.56 10.88 16.65
N MET A 595 -6.57 10.01 16.85
CA MET A 595 -6.35 9.29 18.09
C MET A 595 -5.98 10.23 19.25
N THR A 596 -5.05 11.17 19.02
CA THR A 596 -4.60 12.11 20.06
C THR A 596 -5.71 13.04 20.54
N SER A 597 -6.59 13.48 19.62
CA SER A 597 -7.74 14.31 19.97
C SER A 597 -8.68 13.61 20.97
N ARG A 598 -8.94 12.30 20.80
CA ARG A 598 -9.76 11.48 21.70
C ARG A 598 -9.15 11.34 23.10
N PHE A 599 -7.83 11.38 23.20
CA PHE A 599 -7.09 11.43 24.46
C PHE A 599 -6.85 12.87 24.94
N ASN A 600 -7.70 13.82 24.55
CA ASN A 600 -7.72 15.18 25.11
C ASN A 600 -6.40 15.96 24.97
N HIS A 601 -5.59 15.62 23.95
CA HIS A 601 -4.44 16.44 23.58
C HIS A 601 -4.91 17.74 22.94
N LYS A 602 -4.21 18.82 23.24
CA LYS A 602 -4.59 20.18 22.85
C LYS A 602 -3.94 20.61 21.54
N VAL A 603 -2.74 20.12 21.25
CA VAL A 603 -1.94 20.50 20.07
C VAL A 603 -1.19 19.29 19.56
N PHE A 604 -1.03 19.21 18.24
CA PHE A 604 -0.23 18.22 17.54
C PHE A 604 0.71 18.90 16.53
N CYS A 605 2.02 18.87 16.82
CA CYS A 605 3.04 19.47 15.97
C CYS A 605 3.71 18.42 15.05
N ARG A 606 3.46 18.52 13.74
CA ARG A 606 4.14 17.71 12.72
C ARG A 606 5.59 18.17 12.58
N GLN A 607 6.51 17.24 12.77
CA GLN A 607 7.88 17.35 12.29
C GLN A 607 7.88 16.97 10.81
N SER A 608 8.06 17.90 9.87
CA SER A 608 8.25 19.35 10.04
C SER A 608 7.40 20.12 9.02
N LEU A 609 7.34 21.45 9.12
CA LEU A 609 6.76 22.27 8.05
C LEU A 609 7.56 22.10 6.74
N ILE A 610 8.89 22.08 6.85
CA ILE A 610 9.82 21.89 5.73
C ILE A 610 11.13 21.27 6.23
N GLY A 611 11.76 20.42 5.41
CA GLY A 611 13.01 19.73 5.74
C GLY A 611 12.78 18.30 6.23
N GLY A 612 13.68 17.38 5.87
CA GLY A 612 13.43 15.96 6.06
C GLY A 612 12.45 15.39 5.03
N ASN A 613 12.35 14.07 4.96
CA ASN A 613 11.41 13.38 4.07
C ASN A 613 9.96 13.46 4.56
N TYR A 614 9.72 13.81 5.83
CA TYR A 614 8.39 13.99 6.43
C TYR A 614 7.84 15.42 6.34
N GLY A 615 8.56 16.31 5.65
CA GLY A 615 8.19 17.72 5.59
C GLY A 615 6.81 17.90 4.96
N LEU A 616 5.97 18.76 5.53
CA LEU A 616 4.69 19.12 4.91
C LEU A 616 4.89 19.80 3.56
N LEU A 617 6.01 20.51 3.40
CA LEU A 617 6.47 21.08 2.14
C LEU A 617 7.71 20.34 1.64
N ASN A 618 7.79 20.16 0.32
CA ASN A 618 8.98 19.65 -0.33
C ASN A 618 10.19 20.57 -0.02
N THR A 619 11.29 19.99 0.44
CA THR A 619 12.49 20.72 0.87
C THR A 619 13.09 21.62 -0.21
N THR A 620 12.96 21.26 -1.48
CA THR A 620 13.59 21.98 -2.60
C THR A 620 12.61 22.93 -3.28
N THR A 621 11.41 22.45 -3.57
CA THR A 621 10.43 23.22 -4.37
C THR A 621 9.44 24.02 -3.53
N PHE A 622 9.38 23.75 -2.22
CA PHE A 622 8.38 24.27 -1.28
C PHE A 622 6.93 23.85 -1.60
N VAL A 623 6.71 23.08 -2.67
CA VAL A 623 5.38 22.59 -3.05
C VAL A 623 4.85 21.69 -1.93
N PRO A 624 3.59 21.85 -1.50
CA PRO A 624 3.03 21.00 -0.45
C PRO A 624 2.97 19.52 -0.84
N ASN A 625 3.41 18.67 0.08
CA ASN A 625 3.24 17.22 0.03
C ASN A 625 1.81 16.83 0.47
N PRO A 626 1.34 15.59 0.22
CA PRO A 626 -0.03 15.16 0.52
C PRO A 626 -0.50 15.45 1.96
N ASP A 627 0.36 15.22 2.95
CA ASP A 627 0.04 15.47 4.37
C ASP A 627 -0.35 16.91 4.69
N TYR A 628 0.21 17.88 3.96
CA TYR A 628 -0.12 19.29 4.15
C TYR A 628 -1.61 19.54 3.91
N TYR A 629 -2.15 18.96 2.84
CA TYR A 629 -3.56 19.14 2.46
C TYR A 629 -4.50 18.44 3.44
N GLY A 630 -4.10 17.26 3.95
CA GLY A 630 -4.82 16.58 5.01
C GLY A 630 -4.89 17.41 6.30
N ALA A 631 -3.76 17.96 6.74
CA ALA A 631 -3.70 18.88 7.88
C ALA A 631 -4.52 20.16 7.67
N LEU A 632 -4.50 20.71 6.45
CA LEU A 632 -5.26 21.90 6.11
C LEU A 632 -6.78 21.65 6.12
N LEU A 633 -7.24 20.50 5.61
CA LEU A 633 -8.64 20.09 5.72
C LEU A 633 -9.05 19.88 7.17
N TRP A 634 -8.23 19.17 7.95
CA TRP A 634 -8.46 19.04 9.39
C TRP A 634 -8.65 20.42 10.03
N HIS A 635 -7.71 21.34 9.79
CA HIS A 635 -7.75 22.69 10.36
C HIS A 635 -9.02 23.45 9.96
N ARG A 636 -9.54 23.25 8.75
CA ARG A 636 -10.71 23.97 8.23
C ARG A 636 -12.05 23.38 8.66
N LEU A 637 -12.10 22.07 8.92
CA LEU A 637 -13.35 21.32 9.07
C LEU A 637 -13.58 20.81 10.49
N MET A 638 -12.53 20.34 11.18
CA MET A 638 -12.66 19.69 12.50
C MET A 638 -12.65 20.75 13.60
N GLY A 639 -13.76 20.86 14.34
CA GLY A 639 -13.91 21.80 15.46
C GLY A 639 -13.21 21.35 16.74
N THR A 640 -13.33 22.13 17.81
CA THR A 640 -12.59 21.87 19.07
C THR A 640 -13.19 20.76 19.91
N ASN A 641 -14.51 20.55 19.85
CA ASN A 641 -15.20 19.55 20.66
C ASN A 641 -15.14 18.19 19.96
N VAL A 642 -14.51 17.22 20.61
CA VAL A 642 -14.33 15.85 20.10
C VAL A 642 -15.54 15.00 20.50
N LEU A 643 -16.10 14.26 19.55
CA LEU A 643 -17.25 13.38 19.76
C LEU A 643 -16.82 11.92 19.74
N SER A 644 -17.60 11.06 20.38
CA SER A 644 -17.41 9.61 20.27
C SER A 644 -17.95 9.12 18.93
N ALA A 645 -17.15 8.38 18.18
CA ALA A 645 -17.52 7.71 16.94
C ALA A 645 -17.08 6.24 17.01
N SER A 646 -17.96 5.31 16.63
CA SER A 646 -17.69 3.87 16.67
C SER A 646 -18.51 3.09 15.65
N HIS A 647 -17.95 1.99 15.13
CA HIS A 647 -18.63 1.03 14.28
C HIS A 647 -18.17 -0.41 14.62
N ASN A 648 -18.93 -1.40 14.15
CA ASN A 648 -18.59 -2.82 14.27
C ASN A 648 -18.00 -3.43 12.98
N GLY A 649 -17.80 -2.62 11.94
CA GLY A 649 -17.14 -3.04 10.69
C GLY A 649 -15.63 -3.23 10.84
N SER A 650 -14.96 -3.58 9.73
CA SER A 650 -13.51 -3.84 9.68
C SER A 650 -12.64 -2.73 10.31
N PRO A 651 -11.57 -3.07 11.06
CA PRO A 651 -10.64 -2.08 11.66
C PRO A 651 -9.79 -1.33 10.63
N TYR A 652 -9.79 -1.76 9.37
CA TYR A 652 -9.16 -1.04 8.25
C TYR A 652 -9.94 0.21 7.84
N LEU A 653 -11.20 0.35 8.27
CA LEU A 653 -11.90 1.63 8.29
C LEU A 653 -11.69 2.26 9.66
N ARG A 654 -11.14 3.47 9.70
CA ARG A 654 -10.99 4.25 10.93
C ARG A 654 -11.82 5.50 10.86
N VAL A 655 -12.46 5.87 11.96
CA VAL A 655 -13.41 6.99 12.00
C VAL A 655 -13.18 7.87 13.22
N TYR A 656 -13.18 9.18 12.98
CA TYR A 656 -13.09 10.22 14.01
C TYR A 656 -14.17 11.27 13.77
N SER A 657 -14.76 11.81 14.84
CA SER A 657 -15.83 12.80 14.78
C SER A 657 -15.57 13.96 15.72
N HIS A 658 -15.79 15.17 15.21
CA HIS A 658 -15.76 16.41 15.97
C HIS A 658 -17.04 17.19 15.67
N CYS A 659 -17.37 18.15 16.52
CA CYS A 659 -18.27 19.23 16.09
C CYS A 659 -17.67 19.94 14.86
N SER A 660 -18.51 20.35 13.92
CA SER A 660 -18.03 21.08 12.75
C SER A 660 -17.47 22.45 13.15
N LYS A 661 -16.36 22.86 12.54
CA LYS A 661 -15.70 24.13 12.85
C LYS A 661 -16.47 25.35 12.33
N LYS A 662 -17.22 25.21 11.24
CA LYS A 662 -17.84 26.34 10.53
C LYS A 662 -19.37 26.34 10.56
N THR A 663 -19.99 25.18 10.72
CA THR A 663 -21.44 25.00 10.57
C THR A 663 -22.00 24.24 11.76
N ALA A 664 -23.28 24.45 12.08
CA ALA A 664 -23.96 23.61 13.05
C ALA A 664 -24.02 22.16 12.55
N GLY A 665 -23.54 21.22 13.36
CA GLY A 665 -23.47 19.78 13.03
C GLY A 665 -22.10 19.18 13.36
N ILE A 666 -21.72 18.15 12.60
CA ILE A 666 -20.50 17.36 12.86
C ILE A 666 -19.59 17.30 11.63
N SER A 667 -18.30 17.11 11.88
CA SER A 667 -17.29 16.79 10.88
C SER A 667 -16.68 15.43 11.17
N LEU A 668 -16.56 14.61 10.13
CA LEU A 668 -16.03 13.26 10.17
C LEU A 668 -14.71 13.20 9.40
N LEU A 669 -13.79 12.39 9.91
CA LEU A 669 -12.64 11.86 9.19
C LEU A 669 -12.82 10.35 9.09
N LEU A 670 -12.86 9.83 7.86
CA LEU A 670 -12.87 8.39 7.57
C LEU A 670 -11.59 8.03 6.82
N ILE A 671 -10.88 7.01 7.28
CA ILE A 671 -9.63 6.53 6.69
C ILE A 671 -9.82 5.07 6.30
N ASN A 672 -9.68 4.75 5.02
CA ASN A 672 -9.72 3.38 4.53
C ASN A 672 -8.31 2.92 4.15
N MET A 673 -7.73 2.06 4.99
CA MET A 673 -6.44 1.40 4.78
C MET A 673 -6.57 0.04 4.09
N SER A 674 -7.79 -0.42 3.78
CA SER A 674 -7.96 -1.62 2.97
C SER A 674 -7.61 -1.29 1.52
N ASN A 675 -6.75 -2.10 0.92
CA ASN A 675 -6.45 -2.03 -0.51
C ASN A 675 -7.53 -2.68 -1.40
N SER A 676 -8.49 -3.36 -0.77
CA SER A 676 -9.42 -4.28 -1.43
C SER A 676 -10.89 -4.04 -1.14
N THR A 677 -11.27 -3.25 -0.12
CA THR A 677 -12.66 -3.11 0.34
C THR A 677 -13.17 -1.68 0.26
N THR A 678 -14.23 -1.44 -0.51
CA THR A 678 -14.99 -0.18 -0.42
C THR A 678 -15.95 -0.28 0.76
N PHE A 679 -15.93 0.72 1.65
CA PHE A 679 -16.90 0.83 2.74
C PHE A 679 -18.01 1.80 2.37
N GLU A 680 -19.26 1.39 2.60
CA GLU A 680 -20.43 2.26 2.50
C GLU A 680 -20.93 2.58 3.91
N VAL A 681 -20.62 3.80 4.36
CA VAL A 681 -20.81 4.20 5.75
C VAL A 681 -22.11 4.98 5.91
N SER A 682 -23.07 4.38 6.60
CA SER A 682 -24.30 5.04 7.04
C SER A 682 -24.11 5.65 8.42
N ILE A 683 -24.60 6.86 8.64
CA ILE A 683 -24.44 7.58 9.91
C ILE A 683 -25.71 7.39 10.75
N GLY A 684 -25.54 6.84 11.94
CA GLY A 684 -26.55 6.73 12.99
C GLY A 684 -26.21 7.60 14.21
N ASP A 685 -27.25 7.90 14.99
CA ASP A 685 -27.18 8.64 16.26
C ASP A 685 -27.59 7.74 17.43
N ASP A 686 -27.14 8.06 18.64
CA ASP A 686 -27.45 7.32 19.87
C ASP A 686 -28.79 7.72 20.52
N THR A 687 -29.43 8.79 20.06
CA THR A 687 -30.68 9.31 20.68
C THR A 687 -31.98 8.60 20.29
N ASN A 688 -31.94 7.51 19.52
CA ASN A 688 -33.12 6.70 19.09
C ASN A 688 -34.31 7.52 18.54
N SER A 689 -34.08 8.79 18.16
CA SER A 689 -35.10 9.75 17.75
C SER A 689 -35.18 9.83 16.22
N TYR A 690 -35.23 8.68 15.55
CA TYR A 690 -35.23 8.59 14.08
C TYR A 690 -36.54 8.06 13.50
N HIS A 691 -37.64 8.64 13.98
CA HIS A 691 -38.83 8.83 13.16
C HIS A 691 -39.35 10.25 13.34
N GLN A 692 -38.59 11.25 12.88
CA GLN A 692 -39.16 12.48 12.28
C GLN A 692 -38.08 13.43 11.75
N GLN A 693 -38.16 13.65 10.43
CA GLN A 693 -37.83 14.91 9.74
C GLN A 693 -36.33 15.27 9.54
N TYR A 694 -35.64 14.52 8.67
CA TYR A 694 -34.86 15.19 7.63
C TYR A 694 -35.86 15.90 6.70
N ARG A 695 -36.36 17.07 7.12
CA ARG A 695 -37.15 17.94 6.23
C ARG A 695 -36.19 18.55 5.21
N ASP A 696 -36.46 18.25 3.94
CA ASP A 696 -36.00 18.89 2.70
C ASP A 696 -34.50 19.25 2.53
N THR A 697 -33.89 18.67 1.50
CA THR A 697 -32.76 19.24 0.71
C THR A 697 -31.35 19.37 1.31
N ASN A 698 -31.04 18.88 2.52
CA ASN A 698 -29.68 19.04 3.05
C ASN A 698 -28.65 18.15 2.33
N LYS A 699 -27.79 18.79 1.52
CA LYS A 699 -26.55 18.19 1.01
C LYS A 699 -25.48 18.24 2.11
N ARG A 700 -24.72 17.16 2.27
CA ARG A 700 -23.47 17.15 3.06
C ARG A 700 -22.28 17.46 2.15
N GLU A 701 -21.23 18.00 2.74
CA GLU A 701 -19.96 18.23 2.04
C GLU A 701 -19.04 17.02 2.20
N GLU A 702 -18.44 16.56 1.11
CA GLU A 702 -17.44 15.49 1.12
C GLU A 702 -16.14 15.94 0.42
N TYR A 703 -15.01 15.54 1.00
CA TYR A 703 -13.66 15.83 0.52
C TYR A 703 -12.91 14.50 0.43
N HIS A 704 -12.92 13.90 -0.76
CA HIS A 704 -12.27 12.63 -1.06
C HIS A 704 -10.81 12.85 -1.43
N LEU A 705 -9.92 12.32 -0.61
CA LEU A 705 -8.48 12.36 -0.81
C LEU A 705 -8.01 11.01 -1.35
N THR A 706 -7.45 11.03 -2.56
CA THR A 706 -6.94 9.83 -3.22
C THR A 706 -5.56 10.07 -3.82
N PRO A 707 -4.72 9.02 -3.93
CA PRO A 707 -3.44 9.13 -4.61
C PRO A 707 -3.63 9.12 -6.13
N LYS A 708 -2.71 9.78 -6.84
CA LYS A 708 -2.71 9.76 -8.31
C LYS A 708 -2.53 8.33 -8.83
N ASP A 709 -3.34 7.96 -9.82
CA ASP A 709 -3.34 6.64 -10.46
C ASP A 709 -3.53 5.46 -9.47
N GLY A 710 -4.08 5.71 -8.28
CA GLY A 710 -4.22 4.69 -7.24
C GLY A 710 -2.90 4.26 -6.58
N ASN A 711 -1.80 4.98 -6.84
CA ASN A 711 -0.48 4.67 -6.29
C ASN A 711 -0.27 5.37 -4.94
N ILE A 712 -0.41 4.64 -3.83
CA ILE A 712 -0.24 5.17 -2.47
C ILE A 712 1.15 5.79 -2.20
N LEU A 713 2.16 5.47 -3.01
CA LEU A 713 3.49 6.09 -2.94
C LEU A 713 3.61 7.38 -3.78
N SER A 714 2.51 7.88 -4.34
CA SER A 714 2.50 9.14 -5.06
C SER A 714 2.59 10.33 -4.10
N ASP A 715 3.37 11.33 -4.48
CA ASP A 715 3.42 12.66 -3.88
C ASP A 715 2.34 13.61 -4.43
N VAL A 716 1.53 13.16 -5.40
CA VAL A 716 0.42 13.92 -5.97
C VAL A 716 -0.89 13.46 -5.33
N LEU A 717 -1.50 14.37 -4.59
CA LEU A 717 -2.81 14.19 -3.98
C LEU A 717 -3.93 14.73 -4.87
N LEU A 718 -5.02 13.96 -4.98
CA LEU A 718 -6.25 14.37 -5.64
C LEU A 718 -7.30 14.69 -4.58
N LEU A 719 -8.03 15.79 -4.78
CA LEU A 719 -9.25 16.11 -4.05
C LEU A 719 -10.42 15.91 -5.01
N ASN A 720 -11.34 15.01 -4.66
CA ASN A 720 -12.52 14.69 -5.46
C ASN A 720 -12.16 14.33 -6.92
N GLY A 721 -11.04 13.61 -7.12
CA GLY A 721 -10.53 13.22 -8.44
C GLY A 721 -9.75 14.31 -9.19
N ILE A 722 -9.52 15.48 -8.59
CA ILE A 722 -8.77 16.58 -9.20
C ILE A 722 -7.42 16.76 -8.49
N PRO A 723 -6.27 16.67 -9.20
CA PRO A 723 -4.97 16.92 -8.59
C PRO A 723 -4.86 18.30 -7.96
N LEU A 724 -4.46 18.35 -6.68
CA LEU A 724 -4.18 19.61 -6.01
C LEU A 724 -2.83 20.15 -6.48
N LYS A 725 -2.87 21.33 -7.12
CA LYS A 725 -1.71 22.05 -7.62
C LYS A 725 -1.79 23.50 -7.18
N LEU A 726 -0.64 24.11 -6.95
CA LEU A 726 -0.56 25.55 -6.68
C LEU A 726 -1.17 26.33 -7.84
N THR A 727 -1.78 27.47 -7.52
CA THR A 727 -2.24 28.42 -8.53
C THR A 727 -1.07 29.03 -9.31
N ALA A 728 -1.33 29.70 -10.43
CA ALA A 728 -0.30 30.45 -11.15
C ALA A 728 0.42 31.50 -10.28
N SER A 729 -0.27 31.99 -9.24
CA SER A 729 0.25 32.94 -8.26
C SER A 729 0.98 32.28 -7.07
N SER A 730 1.20 30.96 -7.13
CA SER A 730 1.81 30.16 -6.05
C SER A 730 0.98 30.11 -4.76
N ASP A 731 -0.34 30.25 -4.86
CA ASP A 731 -1.26 30.09 -3.74
C ASP A 731 -1.70 28.63 -3.59
N ILE A 732 -2.10 28.26 -2.38
CA ILE A 732 -2.76 26.99 -2.12
C ILE A 732 -4.12 26.99 -2.84
N PRO A 733 -4.44 25.97 -3.66
CA PRO A 733 -5.70 25.94 -4.40
C PRO A 733 -6.92 25.92 -3.47
N ALA A 734 -8.06 26.37 -4.01
CA ALA A 734 -9.34 26.16 -3.34
C ALA A 734 -9.60 24.66 -3.16
N MET A 735 -9.98 24.27 -1.94
CA MET A 735 -10.32 22.89 -1.61
C MET A 735 -11.84 22.81 -1.51
N ASN A 736 -12.51 22.65 -2.65
CA ASN A 736 -13.97 22.67 -2.72
C ASN A 736 -14.55 21.27 -2.45
N PRO A 737 -15.64 21.17 -1.68
CA PRO A 737 -16.31 19.88 -1.44
C PRO A 737 -17.08 19.40 -2.66
N GLN A 738 -17.34 18.09 -2.68
CA GLN A 738 -18.46 17.52 -3.41
C GLN A 738 -19.71 17.60 -2.52
N LEU A 739 -20.83 18.10 -3.07
CA LEU A 739 -22.10 18.13 -2.36
C LEU A 739 -22.89 16.85 -2.63
N VAL A 740 -23.17 16.08 -1.59
CA VAL A 740 -23.80 14.75 -1.67
C VAL A 740 -25.10 14.74 -0.87
N ASP A 741 -26.12 14.03 -1.34
CA ASP A 741 -27.37 13.85 -0.59
C ASP A 741 -27.09 13.17 0.76
N ALA A 742 -27.44 13.83 1.86
CA ALA A 742 -27.16 13.37 3.22
C ALA A 742 -27.73 11.97 3.54
N ARG A 743 -28.75 11.50 2.80
CA ARG A 743 -29.40 10.19 2.99
C ARG A 743 -28.60 9.02 2.44
N LEU A 744 -27.70 9.26 1.48
CA LEU A 744 -26.88 8.21 0.88
C LEU A 744 -25.71 7.84 1.80
N PRO A 745 -25.24 6.59 1.84
CA PRO A 745 -24.02 6.24 2.55
C PRO A 745 -22.81 7.04 2.04
N ILE A 746 -21.84 7.32 2.92
CA ILE A 746 -20.53 7.86 2.52
C ILE A 746 -19.72 6.71 1.93
N LYS A 747 -19.31 6.83 0.67
CA LYS A 747 -18.49 5.82 0.00
C LYS A 747 -17.01 6.10 0.27
N VAL A 748 -16.35 5.22 1.02
CA VAL A 748 -14.91 5.33 1.32
C VAL A 748 -14.17 4.25 0.52
N THR A 749 -13.59 4.64 -0.61
CA THR A 749 -12.89 3.72 -1.51
C THR A 749 -11.58 3.19 -0.91
N PRO A 750 -11.04 2.07 -1.40
CA PRO A 750 -9.73 1.58 -0.97
C PRO A 750 -8.61 2.59 -1.06
N ASP A 751 -7.69 2.47 -0.12
CA ASP A 751 -6.52 3.34 0.02
C ASP A 751 -6.87 4.83 -0.12
N SER A 752 -7.91 5.27 0.60
CA SER A 752 -8.40 6.65 0.52
C SER A 752 -8.79 7.23 1.88
N ILE A 753 -8.87 8.55 1.93
CA ILE A 753 -9.27 9.31 3.11
C ILE A 753 -10.43 10.22 2.72
N VAL A 754 -11.45 10.33 3.57
CA VAL A 754 -12.61 11.19 3.35
C VAL A 754 -12.82 12.08 4.55
N PHE A 755 -12.89 13.39 4.33
CA PHE A 755 -13.52 14.30 5.29
C PHE A 755 -14.97 14.54 4.86
N ALA A 756 -15.89 14.54 5.82
CA ALA A 756 -17.29 14.84 5.55
C ALA A 756 -17.87 15.80 6.59
N THR A 757 -18.59 16.83 6.16
CA THR A 757 -19.30 17.75 7.06
C THR A 757 -20.80 17.55 6.91
N VAL A 758 -21.46 17.17 8.01
CA VAL A 758 -22.89 16.88 8.05
C VAL A 758 -23.60 17.99 8.80
N THR A 759 -24.34 18.81 8.04
CA THR A 759 -25.15 19.90 8.58
C THR A 759 -26.45 19.36 9.18
N GLY A 760 -26.90 19.98 10.27
CA GLY A 760 -28.17 19.61 10.91
C GLY A 760 -28.17 18.29 11.69
N PHE A 761 -27.01 17.64 11.85
CA PHE A 761 -26.87 16.53 12.81
C PHE A 761 -27.13 17.05 14.22
N LYS A 762 -28.08 16.44 14.94
CA LYS A 762 -28.45 16.85 16.30
C LYS A 762 -27.38 16.40 17.30
N ALA A 763 -26.38 17.24 17.53
CA ALA A 763 -25.38 17.04 18.57
C ALA A 763 -25.43 18.20 19.57
N PRO A 764 -26.11 18.04 20.73
CA PRO A 764 -26.11 19.06 21.79
C PRO A 764 -24.71 19.51 22.23
N ALA A 765 -23.71 18.64 22.16
CA ALA A 765 -22.30 18.99 22.44
C ALA A 765 -21.68 20.00 21.44
N CYS A 766 -22.38 20.26 20.33
CA CYS A 766 -21.99 21.15 19.24
C CYS A 766 -22.84 22.42 19.15
N ALA A 767 -23.79 22.60 20.08
CA ALA A 767 -24.66 23.77 20.15
C ALA A 767 -23.97 24.99 20.77
#